data_AF-A0A1Y4N5P1-F1
#
_entry.id   AF-A0A1Y4N5P1-F1
#
_cell.length_a   1.000
_cell.length_b   1.000
_cell.length_c   1.000
_cell.angle_alpha   90.00
_cell.angle_beta   90.00
_cell.angle_gamma   90.00
#
_symmetry.space_group_name_H-M   'P 1'
#
loop_
_entity.id
_entity.type
_entity.pdbx_description
1 polymer ?
#
loop_
_entity_poly.entity_id
_entity_poly.type
_entity_poly.pdbx_seq_one_letter_code
_entity_poly.pdbx_strand_id
1 'polypeptide(L)'
;MKNLLKKGLLLFLVFSLIVSALPVTAAAADDFPDNALIIVGGKTVTKDMGLSDVKKLFGEPKLETVSPFGGKACTFYGDNYSDYLYIETNAQDGIAAFGSISEGYRTPKYSFGDKDDYYVSGTRMTDDNENILGYIGYYYPNIDLSQQAYQDKFFSDIDKYDTALCRHSVLMFNGVSKLYGYDTPVVFDENTYAYNLQLAENGSDLIEYAENTGKEGYVKYSVMGMSGPYRSFFNPLDFARGARRYKVPDNINNAAFIFYLKDDTAYYVTGYVNPDMFDLTEVEYTDEEKETISKMHDIYVESVELYNSGVSNYYVEQPSYDTLPITAGKINENVLKGAVLFLNCIRVGAGLSELQMDEELCQGAQAKATYTAYLSRNGISNPSPHNPPKVEGISDEFYELCQLGYGENLFWGEALSSIYKALDDSAGDPINAGHRYNLLDPSYTNIGIGTSTSNSMSSQGVHKFSGNQKSDVDLISWPSKGVTPVGAFYRDTFNWTTVFYSDYSLTDSSSVNVKHLNTGREWNFSDSEENTNSHYFYRTGSQMSFYDSGLSVSEGDVYLVTLKNVKDKATGEIVDYSYRSVIADVYSEGGKSEITSIKLDKNSADMAVGETLKLGAALQPTAPKNAMVYWSTSDETVAKVSPNGVVTALKDGTVTITAMSEDGGLKDTCVITVGKKEETLMGDVNLDGVLSIADATMVQSYLAQSVSFNDKQIAAADFNNDGSISVADVTAIQTAIANS
;
A
#
# COMPACT_ATOMS: atom_id res chain seq x y z
N MET A 1 -57.72 -18.14 38.00
CA MET A 1 -58.33 -19.12 37.06
C MET A 1 -57.29 -19.34 35.97
N LYS A 2 -56.57 -20.49 35.93
CA LYS A 2 -56.83 -21.67 35.05
C LYS A 2 -57.13 -21.24 33.61
N ASN A 3 -56.53 -21.73 32.52
CA ASN A 3 -55.58 -22.82 32.24
C ASN A 3 -55.39 -22.82 30.70
N LEU A 4 -54.41 -23.62 30.22
CA LEU A 4 -54.21 -24.20 28.86
C LEU A 4 -53.06 -23.54 28.07
N LEU A 5 -51.99 -24.21 27.64
CA LEU A 5 -51.76 -25.63 27.33
C LEU A 5 -50.30 -26.06 27.59
N LYS A 6 -50.13 -27.37 27.73
CA LYS A 6 -48.96 -28.14 28.17
C LYS A 6 -48.27 -28.79 26.96
N LYS A 7 -46.94 -29.00 27.11
CA LYS A 7 -46.08 -30.07 26.55
C LYS A 7 -45.60 -29.97 25.10
N GLY A 8 -44.28 -30.11 24.93
CA GLY A 8 -43.66 -30.57 23.68
C GLY A 8 -42.23 -30.09 23.46
N LEU A 9 -41.30 -30.49 24.31
CA LEU A 9 -39.87 -30.33 24.07
C LEU A 9 -39.44 -31.39 23.03
N LEU A 10 -39.04 -31.00 21.82
CA LEU A 10 -38.29 -31.87 20.91
C LEU A 10 -37.40 -31.07 19.92
N LEU A 11 -36.09 -31.31 20.06
CA LEU A 11 -35.03 -31.39 19.04
C LEU A 11 -34.86 -30.24 18.02
N PHE A 12 -33.80 -29.46 18.19
CA PHE A 12 -32.85 -29.20 17.11
C PHE A 12 -31.44 -29.55 17.62
N LEU A 13 -30.90 -30.65 17.12
CA LEU A 13 -29.50 -31.04 17.30
C LEU A 13 -28.64 -30.00 16.58
N VAL A 14 -27.95 -29.16 17.34
CA VAL A 14 -26.74 -28.51 16.86
C VAL A 14 -25.65 -29.58 16.86
N PHE A 15 -25.23 -30.02 15.68
CA PHE A 15 -23.97 -30.75 15.50
C PHE A 15 -22.84 -29.77 15.83
N SER A 16 -22.57 -29.58 17.12
CA SER A 16 -21.25 -29.19 17.56
C SER A 16 -20.38 -30.41 17.26
N LEU A 17 -19.68 -30.38 16.13
CA LEU A 17 -18.43 -31.13 15.99
C LEU A 17 -17.49 -30.55 17.05
N ILE A 18 -17.63 -31.05 18.27
CA ILE A 18 -16.53 -31.17 19.20
C ILE A 18 -15.55 -32.06 18.44
N VAL A 19 -14.61 -31.43 17.73
CA VAL A 19 -13.33 -32.08 17.49
C VAL A 19 -12.81 -32.30 18.90
N SER A 20 -13.02 -33.51 19.40
CA SER A 20 -12.35 -33.98 20.59
C SER A 20 -10.88 -33.72 20.30
N ALA A 21 -10.30 -32.75 21.01
CA ALA A 21 -8.87 -32.73 21.22
C ALA A 21 -8.57 -34.11 21.80
N LEU A 22 -8.10 -35.01 20.93
CA LEU A 22 -7.41 -36.20 21.40
C LEU A 22 -6.32 -35.63 22.30
N PRO A 23 -6.26 -36.02 23.58
CA PRO A 23 -5.13 -35.66 24.39
C PRO A 23 -3.97 -36.31 23.66
N VAL A 24 -3.11 -35.49 23.04
CA VAL A 24 -1.76 -35.90 22.71
C VAL A 24 -1.18 -36.21 24.07
N THR A 25 -1.23 -37.49 24.43
CA THR A 25 -0.42 -38.05 25.49
C THR A 25 0.97 -37.50 25.25
N ALA A 26 1.48 -36.73 26.21
CA ALA A 26 2.87 -36.30 26.22
C ALA A 26 3.70 -37.55 25.97
N ALA A 27 4.14 -37.72 24.72
CA ALA A 27 5.19 -38.65 24.40
C ALA A 27 6.34 -38.23 25.29
N ALA A 28 6.94 -39.19 25.98
CA ALA A 28 8.17 -38.97 26.72
C ALA A 28 9.10 -38.09 25.87
N ALA A 29 9.79 -37.14 26.52
CA ALA A 29 10.84 -36.37 25.87
C ALA A 29 11.87 -37.37 25.32
N ASP A 30 11.71 -37.79 24.07
CA ASP A 30 12.77 -38.41 23.30
C ASP A 30 13.86 -37.35 23.24
N ASP A 31 15.04 -37.67 23.78
CA ASP A 31 16.22 -36.82 23.75
C ASP A 31 16.38 -36.29 22.31
N PHE A 32 16.38 -34.96 22.18
CA PHE A 32 16.64 -34.35 20.89
C PHE A 32 18.04 -34.79 20.44
N PRO A 33 18.22 -35.39 19.24
CA PRO A 33 19.51 -35.98 18.89
C PRO A 33 20.64 -34.94 18.94
N ASP A 34 21.76 -35.28 19.60
CA ASP A 34 22.89 -34.35 19.80
C ASP A 34 23.43 -33.75 18.50
N ASN A 35 23.36 -34.50 17.39
CA ASN A 35 23.83 -34.05 16.08
C ASN A 35 22.75 -33.34 15.25
N ALA A 36 21.50 -33.28 15.70
CA ALA A 36 20.42 -32.64 14.97
C ALA A 36 20.48 -31.10 15.12
N LEU A 37 20.09 -30.41 14.07
CA LEU A 37 19.81 -28.97 14.06
C LEU A 37 18.31 -28.73 14.20
N ILE A 38 17.50 -29.44 13.41
CA ILE A 38 16.04 -29.33 13.39
C ILE A 38 15.40 -30.64 12.95
N ILE A 39 14.24 -30.94 13.52
CA ILE A 39 13.35 -32.01 13.08
C ILE A 39 12.05 -31.37 12.57
N VAL A 40 11.67 -31.68 11.32
CA VAL A 40 10.44 -31.18 10.68
C VAL A 40 9.74 -32.37 10.03
N GLY A 41 8.45 -32.61 10.34
CA GLY A 41 7.72 -33.72 9.73
C GLY A 41 8.31 -35.11 10.00
N GLY A 42 9.02 -35.28 11.13
CA GLY A 42 9.78 -36.50 11.44
C GLY A 42 11.10 -36.67 10.68
N LYS A 43 11.46 -35.74 9.77
CA LYS A 43 12.76 -35.72 9.06
C LYS A 43 13.77 -34.93 9.88
N THR A 44 14.96 -35.48 10.08
CA THR A 44 16.02 -34.87 10.91
C THR A 44 17.11 -34.27 10.03
N VAL A 45 17.37 -32.98 10.17
CA VAL A 45 18.51 -32.27 9.57
C VAL A 45 19.63 -32.20 10.60
N THR A 46 20.86 -32.58 10.24
CA THR A 46 22.00 -32.66 11.16
C THR A 46 23.10 -31.65 10.82
N LYS A 47 24.05 -31.46 11.75
CA LYS A 47 25.16 -30.50 11.65
C LYS A 47 26.13 -30.79 10.49
N ASP A 48 26.21 -32.06 10.08
CA ASP A 48 27.14 -32.53 9.04
C ASP A 48 26.50 -32.56 7.64
N MET A 49 25.22 -32.23 7.51
CA MET A 49 24.52 -32.25 6.22
C MET A 49 24.83 -30.99 5.41
N GLY A 50 24.96 -31.17 4.10
CA GLY A 50 24.88 -30.08 3.12
C GLY A 50 23.52 -30.05 2.40
N LEU A 51 23.37 -29.11 1.46
CA LEU A 51 22.09 -28.93 0.76
C LEU A 51 21.66 -30.18 -0.01
N SER A 52 22.61 -30.92 -0.59
CA SER A 52 22.30 -32.15 -1.33
C SER A 52 21.67 -33.24 -0.46
N ASP A 53 21.99 -33.29 0.84
CA ASP A 53 21.38 -34.24 1.78
C ASP A 53 20.00 -33.77 2.21
N VAL A 54 19.82 -32.47 2.43
CA VAL A 54 18.50 -31.88 2.70
C VAL A 54 17.54 -32.15 1.53
N LYS A 55 18.00 -32.01 0.29
CA LYS A 55 17.19 -32.33 -0.91
C LYS A 55 16.76 -33.79 -0.97
N LYS A 56 17.57 -34.73 -0.49
CA LYS A 56 17.15 -36.16 -0.39
C LYS A 56 16.03 -36.36 0.62
N LEU A 57 15.97 -35.54 1.68
CA LEU A 57 14.96 -35.65 2.74
C LEU A 57 13.66 -34.92 2.41
N PHE A 58 13.75 -33.74 1.79
CA PHE A 58 12.61 -32.84 1.56
C PHE A 58 12.20 -32.69 0.09
N GLY A 59 12.96 -33.27 -0.84
CA GLY A 59 12.79 -33.08 -2.29
C GLY A 59 13.47 -31.80 -2.78
N GLU A 60 13.21 -31.41 -4.03
CA GLU A 60 13.69 -30.12 -4.54
C GLU A 60 13.01 -28.95 -3.81
N PRO A 61 13.76 -27.88 -3.49
CA PRO A 61 13.18 -26.72 -2.84
C PRO A 61 12.14 -26.05 -3.73
N LYS A 62 11.13 -25.46 -3.09
CA LYS A 62 10.13 -24.61 -3.75
C LYS A 62 10.75 -23.30 -4.24
N LEU A 63 11.83 -22.87 -3.58
CA LEU A 63 12.63 -21.72 -3.95
C LEU A 63 14.08 -21.94 -3.52
N GLU A 64 15.02 -21.70 -4.44
CA GLU A 64 16.46 -21.68 -4.19
C GLU A 64 17.03 -20.34 -4.67
N THR A 65 17.72 -19.63 -3.79
CA THR A 65 18.36 -18.34 -4.09
C THR A 65 19.77 -18.29 -3.51
N VAL A 66 20.46 -17.16 -3.70
CA VAL A 66 21.79 -16.91 -3.13
C VAL A 66 21.68 -16.52 -1.67
N SER A 67 22.65 -16.94 -0.84
CA SER A 67 22.75 -16.53 0.56
C SER A 67 23.91 -15.54 0.77
N PRO A 68 23.78 -14.52 1.63
CA PRO A 68 24.91 -13.68 2.03
C PRO A 68 26.02 -14.49 2.75
N PHE A 69 25.72 -15.66 3.33
CA PHE A 69 26.73 -16.58 3.85
C PHE A 69 27.62 -17.21 2.76
N GLY A 70 27.30 -17.01 1.48
CA GLY A 70 28.11 -17.44 0.33
C GLY A 70 27.63 -18.72 -0.35
N GLY A 71 26.68 -19.44 0.24
CA GLY A 71 26.03 -20.60 -0.37
C GLY A 71 24.64 -20.27 -0.90
N LYS A 72 23.65 -21.10 -0.54
CA LYS A 72 22.27 -21.04 -1.03
C LYS A 72 21.28 -20.83 0.10
N ALA A 73 20.21 -20.09 -0.16
CA ALA A 73 19.01 -20.07 0.67
C ALA A 73 17.94 -20.94 0.01
N CYS A 74 17.26 -21.78 0.78
CA CYS A 74 16.30 -22.76 0.27
C CYS A 74 15.05 -22.82 1.15
N THR A 75 13.88 -22.79 0.52
CA THR A 75 12.59 -23.06 1.16
C THR A 75 12.01 -24.37 0.63
N PHE A 76 11.63 -25.26 1.54
CA PHE A 76 10.95 -26.52 1.27
C PHE A 76 9.60 -26.50 1.97
N TYR A 77 8.59 -27.13 1.37
CA TYR A 77 7.32 -27.48 2.02
C TYR A 77 6.54 -28.48 1.15
N GLY A 78 5.74 -29.33 1.79
CA GLY A 78 4.73 -30.19 1.18
C GLY A 78 3.39 -29.48 0.99
N ASP A 79 2.34 -30.23 0.69
CA ASP A 79 1.00 -29.66 0.46
C ASP A 79 0.53 -28.83 1.67
N ASN A 80 -0.14 -27.71 1.40
CA ASN A 80 -0.61 -26.76 2.42
C ASN A 80 0.45 -26.28 3.41
N TYR A 81 1.70 -26.10 2.95
CA TYR A 81 2.82 -25.66 3.78
C TYR A 81 3.20 -26.63 4.92
N SER A 82 2.82 -27.91 4.79
CA SER A 82 3.34 -28.98 5.66
C SER A 82 4.85 -29.13 5.48
N ASP A 83 5.54 -29.64 6.50
CA ASP A 83 6.99 -29.86 6.49
C ASP A 83 7.84 -28.66 6.02
N TYR A 84 7.38 -27.44 6.29
CA TYR A 84 8.05 -26.18 5.96
C TYR A 84 9.43 -26.13 6.60
N LEU A 85 10.46 -26.02 5.77
CA LEU A 85 11.84 -25.90 6.18
C LEU A 85 12.52 -24.77 5.41
N TYR A 86 13.20 -23.89 6.12
CA TYR A 86 14.11 -22.88 5.57
C TYR A 86 15.55 -23.24 5.94
N ILE A 87 16.47 -23.18 4.98
CA ILE A 87 17.90 -23.44 5.15
C ILE A 87 18.71 -22.37 4.44
N GLU A 88 19.80 -21.91 5.06
CA GLU A 88 20.89 -21.22 4.37
C GLU A 88 22.20 -21.97 4.54
N THR A 89 22.99 -22.06 3.47
CA THR A 89 24.34 -22.64 3.49
C THR A 89 25.44 -21.61 3.26
N ASN A 90 26.64 -21.91 3.77
CA ASN A 90 27.85 -21.18 3.47
C ASN A 90 28.47 -21.63 2.13
N ALA A 91 29.61 -21.03 1.75
CA ALA A 91 30.30 -21.34 0.50
C ALA A 91 30.80 -22.80 0.39
N GLN A 92 30.92 -23.52 1.51
CA GLN A 92 31.34 -24.91 1.59
C GLN A 92 30.16 -25.89 1.67
N ASP A 93 28.94 -25.42 1.38
CA ASP A 93 27.68 -26.16 1.48
C ASP A 93 27.28 -26.56 2.92
N GLY A 94 27.95 -26.04 3.94
CA GLY A 94 27.60 -26.26 5.35
C GLY A 94 26.39 -25.41 5.75
N ILE A 95 25.43 -25.99 6.48
CA ILE A 95 24.23 -25.29 6.97
C ILE A 95 24.63 -24.21 7.99
N ALA A 96 24.35 -22.96 7.64
CA ALA A 96 24.59 -21.77 8.46
C ALA A 96 23.33 -21.33 9.21
N ALA A 97 22.16 -21.37 8.57
CA ALA A 97 20.87 -21.05 9.17
C ALA A 97 19.84 -22.15 8.89
N PHE A 98 18.91 -22.33 9.82
CA PHE A 98 17.84 -23.33 9.70
C PHE A 98 16.59 -22.88 10.45
N GLY A 99 15.40 -23.17 9.93
CA GLY A 99 14.18 -22.84 10.62
C GLY A 99 12.91 -23.43 10.03
N SER A 100 11.82 -23.31 10.77
CA SER A 100 10.52 -23.86 10.39
C SER A 100 9.39 -23.06 11.03
N ILE A 101 8.23 -23.14 10.39
CA ILE A 101 6.92 -22.69 10.89
C ILE A 101 5.92 -23.84 10.96
N SER A 102 6.35 -25.09 10.69
CA SER A 102 5.43 -26.23 10.65
C SER A 102 5.02 -26.68 12.03
N GLU A 103 3.74 -27.03 12.17
CA GLU A 103 3.24 -27.65 13.39
C GLU A 103 4.09 -28.89 13.74
N GLY A 104 4.62 -28.89 14.97
CA GLY A 104 5.42 -30.00 15.50
C GLY A 104 6.91 -30.01 15.13
N TYR A 105 7.47 -28.94 14.55
CA TYR A 105 8.93 -28.85 14.43
C TYR A 105 9.60 -28.86 15.81
N ARG A 106 10.82 -29.42 15.89
CA ARG A 106 11.64 -29.45 17.10
C ARG A 106 13.06 -28.97 16.82
N THR A 107 13.65 -28.22 17.74
CA THR A 107 15.09 -27.89 17.74
C THR A 107 15.70 -28.14 19.12
N PRO A 108 17.03 -28.07 19.31
CA PRO A 108 17.63 -28.17 20.63
C PRO A 108 17.21 -27.07 21.61
N LYS A 109 16.69 -25.94 21.11
CA LYS A 109 16.37 -24.77 21.95
C LYS A 109 14.87 -24.49 22.04
N TYR A 110 14.19 -24.45 20.90
CA TYR A 110 12.77 -24.12 20.82
C TYR A 110 12.06 -25.02 19.82
N SER A 111 10.91 -25.51 20.22
CA SER A 111 10.01 -26.33 19.42
C SER A 111 8.69 -25.59 19.22
N PHE A 112 7.93 -26.03 18.23
CA PHE A 112 6.58 -25.54 18.02
C PHE A 112 5.74 -25.73 19.30
N GLY A 113 5.09 -24.66 19.77
CA GLY A 113 4.24 -24.64 20.96
C GLY A 113 4.97 -24.36 22.28
N ASP A 114 6.30 -24.28 22.31
CA ASP A 114 7.06 -23.92 23.51
C ASP A 114 6.72 -22.49 23.96
N LYS A 115 6.85 -22.22 25.27
CA LYS A 115 6.71 -20.85 25.80
C LYS A 115 7.93 -20.02 25.48
N ASP A 116 7.70 -18.77 25.09
CA ASP A 116 8.78 -17.83 24.84
C ASP A 116 9.56 -17.48 26.13
N ASP A 117 10.87 -17.32 26.00
CA ASP A 117 11.77 -16.84 27.06
C ASP A 117 12.51 -15.60 26.54
N TYR A 118 12.77 -14.60 27.38
CA TYR A 118 13.22 -13.27 26.97
C TYR A 118 14.70 -13.22 26.51
N TYR A 119 15.51 -14.26 26.79
CA TYR A 119 16.97 -14.27 26.60
C TYR A 119 17.46 -15.14 25.42
N VAL A 120 16.94 -14.91 24.21
CA VAL A 120 17.12 -15.82 23.06
C VAL A 120 18.23 -15.40 22.09
N SER A 121 18.92 -16.41 21.55
CA SER A 121 19.72 -16.34 20.32
C SER A 121 18.91 -16.92 19.17
N GLY A 122 18.55 -16.11 18.16
CA GLY A 122 17.76 -16.51 16.99
C GLY A 122 16.49 -15.67 16.80
N THR A 123 15.80 -15.87 15.68
CA THR A 123 14.54 -15.17 15.35
C THR A 123 13.37 -16.08 15.65
N ARG A 124 12.30 -15.55 16.23
CA ARG A 124 11.12 -16.33 16.62
C ARG A 124 9.83 -15.55 16.42
N MET A 125 8.75 -16.28 16.22
CA MET A 125 7.39 -15.75 16.12
C MET A 125 6.50 -16.50 17.11
N THR A 126 5.66 -15.77 17.84
CA THR A 126 4.75 -16.32 18.83
C THR A 126 3.28 -16.04 18.50
N ASP A 127 2.37 -16.78 19.13
CA ASP A 127 0.93 -16.48 19.16
C ASP A 127 0.58 -15.44 20.25
N ASP A 128 -0.71 -15.22 20.51
CA ASP A 128 -1.19 -14.29 21.55
C ASP A 128 -0.92 -14.75 22.98
N ASN A 129 -0.62 -16.03 23.16
CA ASN A 129 -0.34 -16.64 24.44
C ASN A 129 1.17 -16.85 24.62
N GLU A 130 2.02 -16.25 23.79
CA GLU A 130 3.48 -16.40 23.82
C GLU A 130 3.95 -17.84 23.53
N ASN A 131 3.15 -18.64 22.82
CA ASN A 131 3.59 -19.93 22.32
C ASN A 131 4.34 -19.73 20.99
N ILE A 132 5.50 -20.35 20.84
CA ILE A 132 6.34 -20.25 19.64
C ILE A 132 5.67 -20.98 18.46
N LEU A 133 5.47 -20.27 17.36
CA LEU A 133 4.92 -20.79 16.10
C LEU A 133 6.00 -20.98 15.03
N GLY A 134 7.09 -20.23 15.11
CA GLY A 134 8.19 -20.29 14.14
C GLY A 134 9.52 -19.90 14.76
N TYR A 135 10.60 -20.50 14.25
CA TYR A 135 11.96 -20.24 14.73
C TYR A 135 12.96 -20.37 13.58
N ILE A 136 13.91 -19.43 13.54
CA ILE A 136 15.13 -19.50 12.71
C ILE A 136 16.34 -19.41 13.64
N GLY A 137 17.15 -20.46 13.62
CA GLY A 137 18.40 -20.61 14.34
C GLY A 137 19.62 -20.60 13.44
N TYR A 138 20.79 -20.44 14.06
CA TYR A 138 22.07 -20.31 13.40
C TYR A 138 23.08 -21.34 13.93
N TYR A 139 23.80 -22.01 13.04
CA TYR A 139 24.89 -22.91 13.38
C TYR A 139 26.23 -22.20 13.16
N TYR A 140 26.68 -21.49 14.20
CA TYR A 140 27.89 -20.66 14.18
C TYR A 140 29.17 -21.33 13.66
N PRO A 141 29.44 -22.64 13.84
CA PRO A 141 30.61 -23.27 13.25
C PRO A 141 30.68 -23.21 11.72
N ASN A 142 29.55 -22.99 11.05
CA ASN A 142 29.47 -22.81 9.60
C ASN A 142 29.32 -21.32 9.20
N ILE A 143 29.43 -20.39 10.15
CA ILE A 143 29.29 -18.94 9.91
C ILE A 143 30.66 -18.27 10.09
N ASP A 144 31.26 -17.88 8.96
CA ASP A 144 32.55 -17.18 8.93
C ASP A 144 32.41 -15.65 8.95
N LEU A 145 31.18 -15.13 8.93
CA LEU A 145 30.89 -13.70 8.92
C LEU A 145 30.44 -13.22 10.30
N SER A 146 30.98 -12.10 10.77
CA SER A 146 30.33 -11.35 11.84
C SER A 146 28.97 -10.84 11.34
N GLN A 147 28.05 -10.53 12.26
CA GLN A 147 26.74 -9.98 11.89
C GLN A 147 26.87 -8.67 11.12
N GLN A 148 27.83 -7.81 11.47
CA GLN A 148 28.12 -6.59 10.71
C GLN A 148 28.60 -6.91 9.30
N ALA A 149 29.55 -7.84 9.15
CA ALA A 149 30.07 -8.23 7.84
C ALA A 149 28.99 -8.89 6.95
N TYR A 150 28.04 -9.61 7.56
CA TYR A 150 26.87 -10.12 6.85
C TYR A 150 26.00 -8.98 6.31
N GLN A 151 25.75 -7.95 7.13
CA GLN A 151 24.93 -6.80 6.74
C GLN A 151 25.61 -5.94 5.69
N ASP A 152 26.90 -5.65 5.86
CA ASP A 152 27.70 -4.92 4.88
C ASP A 152 27.63 -5.63 3.53
N LYS A 153 27.72 -6.97 3.53
CA LYS A 153 27.58 -7.79 2.32
C LYS A 153 26.14 -7.77 1.76
N PHE A 154 25.14 -7.88 2.62
CA PHE A 154 23.73 -7.82 2.22
C PHE A 154 23.41 -6.49 1.51
N PHE A 155 23.80 -5.37 2.10
CA PHE A 155 23.54 -4.04 1.55
C PHE A 155 24.49 -3.64 0.41
N SER A 156 25.63 -4.32 0.24
CA SER A 156 26.49 -4.09 -0.93
C SER A 156 25.85 -4.49 -2.26
N ASP A 157 24.84 -5.36 -2.24
CA ASP A 157 24.07 -5.82 -3.40
C ASP A 157 22.63 -6.13 -2.97
N ILE A 158 21.90 -5.08 -2.60
CA ILE A 158 20.55 -5.18 -2.03
C ILE A 158 19.57 -5.76 -3.05
N ASP A 159 19.65 -5.38 -4.33
CA ASP A 159 18.84 -5.93 -5.42
C ASP A 159 18.93 -7.46 -5.47
N LYS A 160 20.10 -8.03 -5.17
CA LYS A 160 20.30 -9.48 -5.16
C LYS A 160 19.84 -10.12 -3.86
N TYR A 161 20.35 -9.65 -2.72
CA TYR A 161 20.17 -10.34 -1.44
C TYR A 161 18.82 -10.05 -0.80
N ASP A 162 18.29 -8.84 -0.94
CA ASP A 162 16.96 -8.51 -0.41
C ASP A 162 15.84 -9.09 -1.30
N THR A 163 15.98 -9.09 -2.63
CA THR A 163 15.07 -9.83 -3.51
C THR A 163 15.01 -11.30 -3.13
N ALA A 164 16.16 -11.94 -2.91
CA ALA A 164 16.24 -13.32 -2.48
C ALA A 164 15.49 -13.54 -1.15
N LEU A 165 15.78 -12.72 -0.15
CA LEU A 165 15.15 -12.75 1.16
C LEU A 165 13.63 -12.54 1.07
N CYS A 166 13.16 -11.53 0.35
CA CYS A 166 11.75 -11.20 0.19
C CYS A 166 10.97 -12.31 -0.52
N ARG A 167 11.57 -12.97 -1.53
CA ARG A 167 10.96 -14.15 -2.17
C ARG A 167 10.75 -15.31 -1.20
N HIS A 168 11.74 -15.59 -0.34
CA HIS A 168 11.58 -16.59 0.72
C HIS A 168 10.53 -16.16 1.76
N SER A 169 10.49 -14.87 2.05
CA SER A 169 9.55 -14.24 3.00
C SER A 169 8.10 -14.36 2.57
N VAL A 170 7.80 -14.17 1.28
CA VAL A 170 6.45 -14.39 0.72
C VAL A 170 5.97 -15.82 0.95
N LEU A 171 6.83 -16.82 0.70
CA LEU A 171 6.46 -18.22 0.93
C LEU A 171 6.23 -18.51 2.42
N MET A 172 7.03 -17.93 3.31
CA MET A 172 6.87 -18.09 4.75
C MET A 172 5.61 -17.39 5.26
N PHE A 173 5.36 -16.16 4.78
CA PHE A 173 4.16 -15.38 5.09
C PHE A 173 2.90 -16.18 4.75
N ASN A 174 2.83 -16.76 3.56
CA ASN A 174 1.68 -17.59 3.18
C ASN A 174 1.49 -18.81 4.08
N GLY A 175 2.59 -19.47 4.48
CA GLY A 175 2.53 -20.58 5.42
C GLY A 175 2.01 -20.16 6.79
N VAL A 176 2.43 -18.98 7.29
CA VAL A 176 1.91 -18.42 8.55
C VAL A 176 0.44 -18.01 8.41
N SER A 177 0.05 -17.35 7.32
CA SER A 177 -1.36 -17.00 7.04
C SER A 177 -2.25 -18.24 7.10
N LYS A 178 -1.77 -19.38 6.57
CA LYS A 178 -2.50 -20.64 6.60
C LYS A 178 -2.71 -21.18 8.02
N LEU A 179 -1.74 -21.04 8.93
CA LEU A 179 -1.90 -21.41 10.35
C LEU A 179 -3.05 -20.66 11.02
N TYR A 180 -3.35 -19.44 10.56
CA TYR A 180 -4.47 -18.62 11.05
C TYR A 180 -5.77 -18.80 10.25
N GLY A 181 -5.81 -19.75 9.30
CA GLY A 181 -6.99 -20.05 8.50
C GLY A 181 -7.26 -19.08 7.34
N TYR A 182 -6.28 -18.25 6.96
CA TYR A 182 -6.39 -17.39 5.78
C TYR A 182 -5.85 -18.12 4.54
N ASP A 183 -6.63 -18.12 3.45
CA ASP A 183 -6.36 -18.92 2.25
C ASP A 183 -6.04 -18.08 1.00
N THR A 184 -5.68 -16.82 1.18
CA THR A 184 -5.37 -15.88 0.10
C THR A 184 -3.85 -15.72 0.02
N PRO A 185 -3.12 -16.58 -0.73
CA PRO A 185 -1.68 -16.48 -0.82
C PRO A 185 -1.27 -15.25 -1.63
N VAL A 186 -0.27 -14.54 -1.13
CA VAL A 186 0.41 -13.50 -1.90
C VAL A 186 1.58 -14.09 -2.69
N VAL A 187 1.97 -13.39 -3.75
CA VAL A 187 3.09 -13.70 -4.64
C VAL A 187 4.10 -12.55 -4.58
N PHE A 188 5.36 -12.88 -4.81
CA PHE A 188 6.40 -11.88 -4.95
C PHE A 188 6.30 -11.28 -6.35
N ASP A 189 6.04 -9.98 -6.45
CA ASP A 189 6.02 -9.25 -7.71
C ASP A 189 7.33 -8.48 -7.89
N GLU A 190 8.15 -8.90 -8.86
CA GLU A 190 9.48 -8.34 -9.08
C GLU A 190 9.42 -6.86 -9.48
N ASN A 191 8.36 -6.44 -10.17
CA ASN A 191 8.21 -5.06 -10.62
C ASN A 191 7.88 -4.12 -9.47
N THR A 192 6.84 -4.43 -8.70
CA THR A 192 6.46 -3.68 -7.49
C THR A 192 7.63 -3.57 -6.53
N TYR A 193 8.35 -4.68 -6.31
CA TYR A 193 9.54 -4.69 -5.48
C TYR A 193 10.60 -3.73 -6.01
N ALA A 194 10.92 -3.79 -7.31
CA ALA A 194 11.91 -2.93 -7.93
C ALA A 194 11.52 -1.44 -7.89
N TYR A 195 10.24 -1.09 -8.06
CA TYR A 195 9.76 0.29 -7.88
C TYR A 195 9.89 0.76 -6.43
N ASN A 196 9.54 -0.09 -5.46
CA ASN A 196 9.70 0.23 -4.05
C ASN A 196 11.18 0.46 -3.68
N LEU A 197 12.08 -0.36 -4.23
CA LEU A 197 13.51 -0.21 -4.02
C LEU A 197 14.05 1.08 -4.65
N GLN A 198 13.56 1.45 -5.84
CA GLN A 198 13.88 2.73 -6.47
C GLN A 198 13.47 3.92 -5.59
N LEU A 199 12.28 3.87 -4.98
CA LEU A 199 11.83 4.89 -4.04
C LEU A 199 12.69 4.93 -2.78
N ALA A 200 13.06 3.75 -2.24
CA ALA A 200 13.91 3.63 -1.07
C ALA A 200 15.31 4.23 -1.29
N GLU A 201 15.89 4.06 -2.48
CA GLU A 201 17.15 4.71 -2.88
C GLU A 201 17.05 6.25 -2.84
N ASN A 202 15.86 6.81 -3.05
CA ASN A 202 15.56 8.24 -2.97
C ASN A 202 15.10 8.70 -1.57
N GLY A 203 15.13 7.81 -0.57
CA GLY A 203 14.69 8.10 0.80
C GLY A 203 13.16 8.20 0.96
N SER A 204 12.41 7.71 -0.03
CA SER A 204 10.96 7.56 -0.05
C SER A 204 10.56 6.10 0.18
N ASP A 205 9.27 5.80 0.22
CA ASP A 205 8.72 4.46 0.11
C ASP A 205 7.41 4.49 -0.69
N LEU A 206 6.81 3.32 -0.94
CA LEU A 206 5.54 3.23 -1.66
C LEU A 206 4.38 3.94 -0.98
N ILE A 207 4.38 4.17 0.34
CA ILE A 207 3.31 4.97 0.97
C ILE A 207 3.52 6.43 0.63
N GLU A 208 4.72 6.95 0.84
CA GLU A 208 5.00 8.36 0.60
C GLU A 208 4.76 8.66 -0.90
N TYR A 209 5.03 7.70 -1.79
CA TYR A 209 4.64 7.78 -3.20
C TYR A 209 3.12 7.74 -3.38
N ALA A 210 2.43 6.80 -2.74
CA ALA A 210 0.98 6.69 -2.82
C ALA A 210 0.30 7.98 -2.35
N GLU A 211 0.66 8.52 -1.19
CA GLU A 211 0.19 9.80 -0.66
C GLU A 211 0.44 10.95 -1.65
N ASN A 212 1.65 11.05 -2.20
CA ASN A 212 1.97 12.13 -3.15
C ASN A 212 1.30 11.99 -4.52
N THR A 213 0.79 10.81 -4.85
CA THR A 213 0.08 10.56 -6.11
C THR A 213 -1.42 10.39 -5.91
N GLY A 214 -1.92 10.68 -4.69
CA GLY A 214 -3.33 10.51 -4.31
C GLY A 214 -3.79 9.05 -4.32
N LYS A 215 -2.85 8.09 -4.33
CA LYS A 215 -3.02 6.64 -4.44
C LYS A 215 -2.98 5.91 -3.09
N GLU A 216 -3.29 6.56 -1.97
CA GLU A 216 -3.17 5.96 -0.63
C GLU A 216 -3.88 4.60 -0.52
N GLY A 217 -5.05 4.45 -1.15
CA GLY A 217 -5.81 3.19 -1.18
C GLY A 217 -5.14 2.03 -1.92
N TYR A 218 -4.07 2.29 -2.68
CA TYR A 218 -3.33 1.27 -3.45
C TYR A 218 -2.28 0.54 -2.63
N VAL A 219 -1.90 1.04 -1.44
CA VAL A 219 -0.87 0.43 -0.60
C VAL A 219 -1.42 0.20 0.81
N LYS A 220 -1.20 -1.00 1.36
CA LYS A 220 -1.56 -1.25 2.76
C LYS A 220 -0.54 -2.10 3.47
N TYR A 221 -0.19 -1.68 4.68
CA TYR A 221 0.71 -2.44 5.55
C TYR A 221 -0.02 -3.41 6.46
N SER A 222 0.64 -4.53 6.72
CA SER A 222 0.31 -5.46 7.80
C SER A 222 1.18 -5.21 9.04
N VAL A 223 2.46 -4.86 8.86
CA VAL A 223 3.40 -4.48 9.93
C VAL A 223 4.38 -3.44 9.38
N MET A 224 4.68 -2.40 10.18
CA MET A 224 5.72 -1.41 9.90
C MET A 224 6.70 -1.32 11.06
N GLY A 225 7.99 -1.48 10.76
CA GLY A 225 9.11 -1.05 11.59
C GLY A 225 9.52 -1.98 12.75
N MET A 226 10.75 -2.49 12.66
CA MET A 226 11.66 -2.52 13.82
C MET A 226 12.83 -1.60 13.51
N SER A 227 13.06 -0.59 14.34
CA SER A 227 14.27 0.24 14.31
C SER A 227 15.28 -0.28 15.33
N GLY A 228 16.55 -0.20 14.98
CA GLY A 228 17.67 -0.42 15.89
C GLY A 228 18.92 -0.90 15.16
N PRO A 229 20.12 -0.80 15.79
CA PRO A 229 21.32 -1.41 15.26
C PRO A 229 21.12 -2.93 15.28
N TYR A 230 20.58 -3.45 14.18
CA TYR A 230 20.30 -4.88 14.04
C TYR A 230 21.65 -5.58 14.17
N ARG A 231 21.83 -6.36 15.23
CA ARG A 231 22.98 -7.26 15.39
C ARG A 231 22.48 -8.68 15.22
N SER A 232 21.89 -8.96 14.06
CA SER A 232 21.38 -10.28 13.70
C SER A 232 21.36 -10.45 12.18
N PHE A 233 21.33 -11.70 11.76
CA PHE A 233 21.22 -12.07 10.35
C PHE A 233 19.76 -11.87 9.89
N PHE A 234 19.55 -11.16 8.78
CA PHE A 234 18.23 -10.95 8.20
C PHE A 234 17.66 -12.27 7.69
N ASN A 235 16.38 -12.52 7.95
CA ASN A 235 15.79 -13.83 7.68
C ASN A 235 14.27 -13.72 7.38
N PRO A 236 13.68 -14.71 6.67
CA PRO A 236 12.30 -14.62 6.22
C PRO A 236 11.24 -14.51 7.33
N LEU A 237 11.57 -14.94 8.55
CA LEU A 237 10.63 -14.93 9.68
C LEU A 237 10.35 -13.50 10.16
N ASP A 238 11.26 -12.54 9.88
CA ASP A 238 11.06 -11.12 10.21
C ASP A 238 9.80 -10.55 9.53
N PHE A 239 9.54 -10.95 8.29
CA PHE A 239 8.35 -10.56 7.53
C PHE A 239 7.12 -11.40 7.87
N ALA A 240 7.30 -12.71 8.05
CA ALA A 240 6.19 -13.64 8.26
C ALA A 240 5.36 -13.32 9.51
N ARG A 241 5.94 -12.63 10.50
CA ARG A 241 5.21 -12.11 11.67
C ARG A 241 4.03 -11.22 11.29
N GLY A 242 4.12 -10.49 10.17
CA GLY A 242 3.03 -9.65 9.67
C GLY A 242 1.83 -10.40 9.12
N ALA A 243 1.93 -11.71 8.91
CA ALA A 243 0.78 -12.54 8.50
C ALA A 243 -0.17 -12.83 9.67
N ARG A 244 0.26 -12.64 10.92
CA ARG A 244 -0.54 -12.96 12.10
C ARG A 244 -1.82 -12.12 12.12
N ARG A 245 -2.97 -12.81 12.11
CA ARG A 245 -4.31 -12.18 12.12
C ARG A 245 -4.56 -11.23 10.95
N TYR A 246 -3.82 -11.38 9.85
CA TYR A 246 -3.94 -10.52 8.68
C TYR A 246 -4.50 -11.30 7.50
N LYS A 247 -5.71 -10.94 7.07
CA LYS A 247 -6.31 -11.45 5.82
C LYS A 247 -6.00 -10.45 4.70
N VAL A 248 -5.24 -10.89 3.71
CA VAL A 248 -5.05 -10.15 2.46
C VAL A 248 -6.37 -10.17 1.67
N PRO A 249 -6.83 -9.05 1.08
CA PRO A 249 -8.03 -9.03 0.23
C PRO A 249 -7.95 -10.05 -0.91
N ASP A 250 -9.07 -10.70 -1.24
CA ASP A 250 -9.07 -11.87 -2.15
C ASP A 250 -8.69 -11.51 -3.60
N ASN A 251 -8.78 -10.23 -3.96
CA ASN A 251 -8.42 -9.69 -5.27
C ASN A 251 -7.01 -9.04 -5.31
N ILE A 252 -6.27 -9.04 -4.19
CA ILE A 252 -4.90 -8.54 -4.13
C ILE A 252 -3.98 -9.68 -3.73
N ASN A 253 -3.06 -10.02 -4.63
CA ASN A 253 -2.08 -11.08 -4.39
C ASN A 253 -0.63 -10.58 -4.44
N ASN A 254 -0.35 -9.30 -4.71
CA ASN A 254 1.03 -8.83 -4.79
C ASN A 254 1.55 -8.42 -3.41
N ALA A 255 2.61 -9.10 -2.96
CA ALA A 255 3.29 -8.75 -1.71
C ALA A 255 4.17 -7.51 -1.88
N ALA A 256 4.17 -6.65 -0.87
CA ALA A 256 5.00 -5.46 -0.79
C ALA A 256 6.02 -5.60 0.34
N PHE A 257 6.96 -6.54 0.19
CA PHE A 257 7.96 -6.87 1.21
C PHE A 257 9.31 -6.29 0.79
N ILE A 258 9.96 -5.54 1.66
CA ILE A 258 11.28 -4.93 1.39
C ILE A 258 12.06 -4.71 2.69
N PHE A 259 13.39 -4.87 2.63
CA PHE A 259 14.32 -4.20 3.55
C PHE A 259 14.97 -3.00 2.86
N TYR A 260 15.13 -1.90 3.59
CA TYR A 260 15.88 -0.73 3.09
C TYR A 260 16.63 -0.02 4.22
N LEU A 261 17.61 0.82 3.85
CA LEU A 261 18.33 1.68 4.78
C LEU A 261 17.78 3.10 4.72
N LYS A 262 17.52 3.68 5.88
CA LYS A 262 17.24 5.12 6.05
C LYS A 262 18.03 5.60 7.26
N ASP A 263 18.86 6.62 7.08
CA ASP A 263 19.72 7.18 8.13
C ASP A 263 20.53 6.11 8.89
N ASP A 264 21.24 5.24 8.15
CA ASP A 264 22.02 4.09 8.66
C ASP A 264 21.23 3.07 9.50
N THR A 265 19.90 3.12 9.44
CA THR A 265 19.01 2.19 10.12
C THR A 265 18.31 1.30 9.10
N ALA A 266 18.35 -0.02 9.31
CA ALA A 266 17.60 -0.97 8.51
C ALA A 266 16.13 -0.96 8.90
N TYR A 267 15.27 -0.75 7.92
CA TYR A 267 13.82 -0.83 8.03
C TYR A 267 13.32 -2.01 7.22
N TYR A 268 12.21 -2.60 7.66
CA TYR A 268 11.44 -3.51 6.83
C TYR A 268 9.97 -3.18 6.87
N VAL A 269 9.31 -3.55 5.78
CA VAL A 269 7.90 -3.30 5.55
C VAL A 269 7.27 -4.60 5.06
N THR A 270 6.08 -4.92 5.59
CA THR A 270 5.23 -6.00 5.09
C THR A 270 3.86 -5.45 4.73
N GLY A 271 3.36 -5.77 3.55
CA GLY A 271 2.04 -5.35 3.11
C GLY A 271 1.65 -5.93 1.77
N TYR A 272 0.66 -5.31 1.14
CA TYR A 272 0.28 -5.55 -0.24
C TYR A 272 0.24 -4.23 -1.02
N VAL A 273 0.42 -4.35 -2.32
CA VAL A 273 0.27 -3.24 -3.28
C VAL A 273 -0.72 -3.67 -4.34
N ASN A 274 -1.67 -2.78 -4.63
CA ASN A 274 -2.57 -2.95 -5.76
C ASN A 274 -1.74 -2.81 -7.05
N PRO A 275 -1.78 -3.80 -7.97
CA PRO A 275 -0.97 -3.78 -9.20
C PRO A 275 -1.13 -2.50 -10.04
N ASP A 276 -2.31 -1.88 -10.00
CA ASP A 276 -2.60 -0.64 -10.75
C ASP A 276 -1.86 0.59 -10.22
N MET A 277 -1.11 0.48 -9.12
CA MET A 277 -0.34 1.57 -8.55
C MET A 277 0.59 2.22 -9.59
N PHE A 278 1.09 1.43 -10.54
CA PHE A 278 2.05 1.85 -11.56
C PHE A 278 1.45 1.99 -12.97
N ASP A 279 0.18 1.62 -13.17
CA ASP A 279 -0.49 1.67 -14.47
C ASP A 279 -1.21 3.03 -14.64
N LEU A 280 -0.51 4.01 -15.21
CA LEU A 280 -1.03 5.36 -15.42
C LEU A 280 -1.34 5.59 -16.90
N THR A 281 -2.54 5.20 -17.36
CA THR A 281 -3.09 5.85 -18.56
C THR A 281 -3.74 7.15 -18.10
N GLU A 282 -3.23 8.28 -18.58
CA GLU A 282 -3.89 9.58 -18.37
C GLU A 282 -5.24 9.58 -19.11
N VAL A 283 -6.31 9.87 -18.38
CA VAL A 283 -7.67 9.98 -18.94
C VAL A 283 -8.04 11.44 -19.01
N GLU A 284 -8.09 11.99 -20.22
CA GLU A 284 -8.50 13.38 -20.44
C GLU A 284 -9.89 13.66 -19.85
N TYR A 285 -9.98 14.77 -19.10
CA TYR A 285 -11.23 15.31 -18.61
C TYR A 285 -11.96 16.06 -19.73
N THR A 286 -13.27 15.87 -19.77
CA THR A 286 -14.19 16.64 -20.61
C THR A 286 -14.21 18.11 -20.20
N ASP A 287 -14.70 18.98 -21.09
CA ASP A 287 -14.84 20.42 -20.79
C ASP A 287 -15.77 20.67 -19.59
N GLU A 288 -16.85 19.89 -19.45
CA GLU A 288 -17.78 19.96 -18.31
C GLU A 288 -17.12 19.54 -16.99
N GLU A 289 -16.31 18.47 -17.02
CA GLU A 289 -15.53 18.04 -15.85
C GLU A 289 -14.50 19.10 -15.46
N LYS A 290 -13.80 19.70 -16.43
CA LYS A 290 -12.83 20.80 -16.20
C LYS A 290 -13.51 22.04 -15.61
N GLU A 291 -14.66 22.44 -16.14
CA GLU A 291 -15.46 23.56 -15.61
C GLU A 291 -15.94 23.28 -14.19
N THR A 292 -16.43 22.05 -13.94
CA THR A 292 -16.89 21.62 -12.61
C THR A 292 -15.74 21.63 -11.60
N ILE A 293 -14.58 21.10 -11.96
CA ILE A 293 -13.36 21.14 -11.12
C ILE A 293 -12.98 22.59 -10.80
N SER A 294 -12.96 23.48 -11.80
CA SER A 294 -12.65 24.90 -11.58
C SER A 294 -13.62 25.56 -10.60
N LYS A 295 -14.94 25.31 -10.77
CA LYS A 295 -15.95 25.85 -9.85
C LYS A 295 -15.78 25.29 -8.44
N MET A 296 -15.53 23.99 -8.32
CA MET A 296 -15.31 23.33 -7.04
C MET A 296 -14.06 23.86 -6.33
N HIS A 297 -12.98 24.12 -7.07
CA HIS A 297 -11.75 24.73 -6.56
C HIS A 297 -12.03 26.12 -5.97
N ASP A 298 -12.76 26.99 -6.67
CA ASP A 298 -13.09 28.33 -6.17
C ASP A 298 -13.89 28.29 -4.86
N ILE A 299 -14.92 27.43 -4.79
CA ILE A 299 -15.72 27.21 -3.57
C ILE A 299 -14.85 26.66 -2.43
N TYR A 300 -13.96 25.73 -2.77
CA TYR A 300 -13.10 25.06 -1.80
C TYR A 300 -12.06 26.02 -1.20
N VAL A 301 -11.44 26.88 -2.01
CA VAL A 301 -10.52 27.93 -1.53
C VAL A 301 -11.24 28.88 -0.56
N GLU A 302 -12.44 29.36 -0.93
CA GLU A 302 -13.24 30.22 -0.05
C GLU A 302 -13.61 29.51 1.26
N SER A 303 -13.96 28.22 1.18
CA SER A 303 -14.23 27.37 2.33
C SER A 303 -13.04 27.36 3.32
N VAL A 304 -11.84 27.09 2.83
CA VAL A 304 -10.62 27.03 3.65
C VAL A 304 -10.28 28.39 4.25
N GLU A 305 -10.31 29.46 3.46
CA GLU A 305 -10.02 30.81 3.93
C GLU A 305 -10.96 31.22 5.07
N LEU A 306 -12.27 31.01 4.88
CA LEU A 306 -13.27 31.32 5.90
C LEU A 306 -13.09 30.44 7.13
N TYR A 307 -12.99 29.11 6.96
CA TYR A 307 -12.85 28.19 8.08
C TYR A 307 -11.61 28.53 8.94
N ASN A 308 -10.45 28.72 8.31
CA ASN A 308 -9.20 29.05 8.99
C ASN A 308 -9.22 30.43 9.65
N SER A 309 -9.93 31.41 9.07
CA SER A 309 -10.10 32.72 9.70
C SER A 309 -10.93 32.67 10.99
N GLY A 310 -11.80 31.67 11.12
CA GLY A 310 -12.71 31.50 12.25
C GLY A 310 -12.22 30.52 13.32
N VAL A 311 -11.45 29.49 12.95
CA VAL A 311 -11.15 28.33 13.81
C VAL A 311 -10.39 28.69 15.10
N SER A 312 -9.51 29.71 15.05
CA SER A 312 -8.78 30.18 16.24
C SER A 312 -9.69 30.78 17.32
N ASN A 313 -10.91 31.17 16.94
CA ASN A 313 -11.97 31.64 17.82
C ASN A 313 -13.27 30.89 17.50
N TYR A 314 -13.24 29.56 17.66
CA TYR A 314 -14.29 28.65 17.21
C TYR A 314 -15.68 28.96 17.79
N TYR A 315 -15.75 29.26 19.10
CA TYR A 315 -16.98 29.71 19.76
C TYR A 315 -16.88 31.18 20.11
N VAL A 316 -17.77 32.00 19.54
CA VAL A 316 -17.92 33.41 19.96
C VAL A 316 -18.71 33.52 21.27
N GLU A 317 -19.57 32.54 21.54
CA GLU A 317 -20.20 32.34 22.85
C GLU A 317 -20.09 30.86 23.23
N GLN A 318 -19.55 30.59 24.41
CA GLN A 318 -19.31 29.22 24.85
C GLN A 318 -20.63 28.52 25.21
N PRO A 319 -20.84 27.28 24.72
CA PRO A 319 -21.95 26.45 25.17
C PRO A 319 -21.77 26.02 26.64
N SER A 320 -22.87 25.94 27.39
CA SER A 320 -22.91 25.40 28.75
C SER A 320 -23.87 24.23 28.80
N TYR A 321 -23.42 23.04 29.18
CA TYR A 321 -24.22 21.82 29.12
C TYR A 321 -23.82 20.76 30.17
N ASP A 322 -23.12 21.17 31.23
CA ASP A 322 -22.84 20.28 32.37
C ASP A 322 -24.02 20.23 33.34
N THR A 323 -24.61 21.39 33.64
CA THR A 323 -25.74 21.53 34.59
C THR A 323 -26.75 22.56 34.09
N LEU A 324 -28.02 22.40 34.46
CA LEU A 324 -29.06 23.39 34.16
C LEU A 324 -28.83 24.72 34.92
N PRO A 325 -29.17 25.88 34.31
CA PRO A 325 -29.65 26.05 32.94
C PRO A 325 -28.51 25.89 31.91
N ILE A 326 -28.83 25.26 30.77
CA ILE A 326 -27.89 25.09 29.66
C ILE A 326 -28.01 26.25 28.66
N THR A 327 -26.93 26.54 27.95
CA THR A 327 -26.89 27.53 26.86
C THR A 327 -26.28 26.90 25.62
N ALA A 328 -26.90 27.13 24.45
CA ALA A 328 -26.44 26.55 23.18
C ALA A 328 -25.04 27.03 22.78
N GLY A 329 -24.64 28.23 23.22
CA GLY A 329 -23.47 28.92 22.69
C GLY A 329 -23.69 29.37 21.24
N LYS A 330 -22.67 29.99 20.66
CA LYS A 330 -22.67 30.46 19.27
C LYS A 330 -21.32 30.15 18.64
N ILE A 331 -21.34 29.36 17.57
CA ILE A 331 -20.15 29.09 16.75
C ILE A 331 -19.84 30.32 15.91
N ASN A 332 -18.57 30.54 15.65
CA ASN A 332 -18.09 31.55 14.72
C ASN A 332 -18.71 31.38 13.34
N GLU A 333 -19.29 32.46 12.80
CA GLU A 333 -19.98 32.44 11.51
C GLU A 333 -19.08 31.97 10.36
N ASN A 334 -17.79 32.32 10.37
CA ASN A 334 -16.85 31.90 9.32
C ASN A 334 -16.55 30.41 9.37
N VAL A 335 -16.53 29.79 10.56
CA VAL A 335 -16.42 28.34 10.71
C VAL A 335 -17.63 27.64 10.08
N LEU A 336 -18.84 28.16 10.33
CA LEU A 336 -20.07 27.61 9.78
C LEU A 336 -20.13 27.79 8.26
N LYS A 337 -19.82 28.98 7.75
CA LYS A 337 -19.75 29.25 6.31
C LYS A 337 -18.73 28.37 5.60
N GLY A 338 -17.52 28.25 6.16
CA GLY A 338 -16.51 27.35 5.62
C GLY A 338 -17.00 25.90 5.54
N ALA A 339 -17.62 25.39 6.60
CA ALA A 339 -18.18 24.03 6.59
C ALA A 339 -19.32 23.86 5.55
N VAL A 340 -20.20 24.85 5.39
CA VAL A 340 -21.26 24.81 4.35
C VAL A 340 -20.67 24.86 2.95
N LEU A 341 -19.68 25.71 2.70
CA LEU A 341 -18.99 25.79 1.40
C LEU A 341 -18.26 24.48 1.06
N PHE A 342 -17.63 23.84 2.05
CA PHE A 342 -17.05 22.50 1.87
C PHE A 342 -18.10 21.48 1.40
N LEU A 343 -19.28 21.44 2.03
CA LEU A 343 -20.38 20.59 1.57
C LEU A 343 -20.85 21.00 0.16
N ASN A 344 -20.92 22.29 -0.13
CA ASN A 344 -21.35 22.80 -1.44
C ASN A 344 -20.36 22.44 -2.55
N CYS A 345 -19.05 22.41 -2.28
CA CYS A 345 -18.03 21.90 -3.20
C CYS A 345 -18.38 20.47 -3.64
N ILE A 346 -18.73 19.61 -2.68
CA ILE A 346 -19.12 18.22 -2.92
C ILE A 346 -20.44 18.12 -3.68
N ARG A 347 -21.44 18.92 -3.28
CA ARG A 347 -22.76 18.97 -3.93
C ARG A 347 -22.65 19.41 -5.39
N VAL A 348 -21.84 20.43 -5.69
CA VAL A 348 -21.60 20.90 -7.06
C VAL A 348 -20.99 19.78 -7.91
N GLY A 349 -20.00 19.06 -7.38
CA GLY A 349 -19.40 17.91 -8.07
C GLY A 349 -20.39 16.78 -8.36
N ALA A 350 -21.38 16.58 -7.49
CA ALA A 350 -22.49 15.64 -7.68
C ALA A 350 -23.63 16.18 -8.60
N GLY A 351 -23.45 17.34 -9.22
CA GLY A 351 -24.46 17.96 -10.08
C GLY A 351 -25.63 18.57 -9.31
N LEU A 352 -25.44 18.93 -8.03
CA LEU A 352 -26.48 19.45 -7.16
C LEU A 352 -26.36 20.95 -6.93
N SER A 353 -27.51 21.59 -6.69
CA SER A 353 -27.57 22.97 -6.25
C SER A 353 -26.95 23.15 -4.85
N GLU A 354 -26.28 24.28 -4.68
CA GLU A 354 -25.67 24.73 -3.43
C GLU A 354 -26.75 25.01 -2.36
N LEU A 355 -26.46 24.64 -1.11
CA LEU A 355 -27.28 24.95 0.05
C LEU A 355 -26.92 26.33 0.58
N GLN A 356 -27.94 27.09 0.95
CA GLN A 356 -27.80 28.38 1.62
C GLN A 356 -27.69 28.18 3.13
N MET A 357 -26.71 28.81 3.77
CA MET A 357 -26.60 28.77 5.23
C MET A 357 -27.73 29.62 5.84
N ASP A 358 -28.50 29.02 6.76
CA ASP A 358 -29.59 29.68 7.48
C ASP A 358 -29.24 29.84 8.97
N GLU A 359 -29.28 31.08 9.47
CA GLU A 359 -28.86 31.38 10.84
C GLU A 359 -29.78 30.74 11.89
N GLU A 360 -31.09 30.66 11.64
CA GLU A 360 -32.05 30.08 12.58
C GLU A 360 -31.84 28.55 12.66
N LEU A 361 -31.63 27.89 11.50
CA LEU A 361 -31.25 26.48 11.45
C LEU A 361 -29.92 26.23 12.18
N CYS A 362 -28.92 27.10 12.05
CA CYS A 362 -27.65 26.98 12.79
C CYS A 362 -27.88 27.07 14.30
N GLN A 363 -28.71 28.00 14.77
CA GLN A 363 -29.09 28.08 16.18
C GLN A 363 -29.81 26.81 16.65
N GLY A 364 -30.73 26.29 15.84
CA GLY A 364 -31.41 25.02 16.09
C GLY A 364 -30.46 23.83 16.19
N ALA A 365 -29.51 23.74 15.27
CA ALA A 365 -28.52 22.67 15.23
C ALA A 365 -27.58 22.76 16.44
N GLN A 366 -27.15 23.97 16.80
CA GLN A 366 -26.29 24.21 17.95
C GLN A 366 -26.99 23.88 19.28
N ALA A 367 -28.28 24.24 19.40
CA ALA A 367 -29.10 23.87 20.55
C ALA A 367 -29.24 22.34 20.68
N LYS A 368 -29.54 21.64 19.57
CA LYS A 368 -29.62 20.17 19.55
C LYS A 368 -28.29 19.52 19.95
N ALA A 369 -27.17 19.97 19.39
CA ALA A 369 -25.84 19.42 19.68
C ALA A 369 -25.48 19.57 21.17
N THR A 370 -25.78 20.74 21.72
CA THR A 370 -25.59 21.07 23.15
C THR A 370 -26.49 20.20 24.03
N TYR A 371 -27.75 20.01 23.64
CA TYR A 371 -28.69 19.20 24.41
C TYR A 371 -28.30 17.73 24.44
N THR A 372 -27.88 17.18 23.30
CA THR A 372 -27.36 15.81 23.21
C THR A 372 -26.15 15.61 24.13
N ALA A 373 -25.24 16.59 24.19
CA ALA A 373 -24.10 16.54 25.11
C ALA A 373 -24.54 16.61 26.58
N TYR A 374 -25.51 17.47 26.94
CA TYR A 374 -26.08 17.51 28.29
C TYR A 374 -26.65 16.17 28.73
N LEU A 375 -27.49 15.55 27.87
CA LEU A 375 -28.10 14.24 28.15
C LEU A 375 -27.02 13.17 28.38
N SER A 376 -26.01 13.14 27.51
CA SER A 376 -24.89 12.19 27.60
C SER A 376 -24.09 12.37 28.90
N ARG A 377 -23.64 13.60 29.21
CA ARG A 377 -22.83 13.88 30.42
C ARG A 377 -23.55 13.60 31.73
N ASN A 378 -24.89 13.69 31.72
CA ASN A 378 -25.72 13.46 32.89
C ASN A 378 -26.31 12.03 32.94
N GLY A 379 -25.89 11.13 32.05
CA GLY A 379 -26.36 9.74 32.03
C GLY A 379 -27.85 9.59 31.74
N ILE A 380 -28.44 10.55 31.04
CA ILE A 380 -29.87 10.56 30.70
C ILE A 380 -30.07 9.77 29.41
N SER A 381 -30.94 8.77 29.46
CA SER A 381 -31.25 7.90 28.31
C SER A 381 -31.86 8.70 27.16
N ASN A 382 -31.28 8.57 25.96
CA ASN A 382 -31.77 9.18 24.73
C ASN A 382 -31.97 8.11 23.62
N PRO A 383 -33.05 7.32 23.68
CA PRO A 383 -33.29 6.25 22.72
C PRO A 383 -33.77 6.74 21.35
N SER A 384 -34.09 8.04 21.21
CA SER A 384 -34.55 8.65 19.96
C SER A 384 -33.77 9.96 19.74
N PRO A 385 -32.54 9.91 19.20
CA PRO A 385 -31.67 11.08 19.09
C PRO A 385 -32.28 12.25 18.31
N HIS A 386 -33.12 11.96 17.32
CA HIS A 386 -33.88 12.97 16.57
C HIS A 386 -34.98 13.62 17.43
N ASN A 387 -35.63 12.85 18.32
CA ASN A 387 -36.68 13.31 19.22
C ASN A 387 -36.30 13.06 20.69
N PRO A 388 -35.26 13.74 21.21
CA PRO A 388 -34.73 13.48 22.53
C PRO A 388 -35.78 13.80 23.62
N PRO A 389 -35.79 13.07 24.76
CA PRO A 389 -36.75 13.35 25.82
C PRO A 389 -36.57 14.78 26.34
N LYS A 390 -37.66 15.46 26.70
CA LYS A 390 -37.60 16.79 27.34
C LYS A 390 -37.42 16.63 28.85
N VAL A 391 -36.28 17.09 29.37
CA VAL A 391 -35.94 17.05 30.80
C VAL A 391 -36.52 18.27 31.52
N GLU A 392 -36.93 18.10 32.79
CA GLU A 392 -37.40 19.20 33.64
C GLU A 392 -36.30 20.27 33.79
N GLY A 393 -36.68 21.54 33.61
CA GLY A 393 -35.76 22.68 33.65
C GLY A 393 -35.21 23.14 32.29
N ILE A 394 -35.49 22.39 31.20
CA ILE A 394 -35.33 22.88 29.83
C ILE A 394 -36.58 23.69 29.43
N SER A 395 -36.38 24.91 28.93
CA SER A 395 -37.49 25.76 28.48
C SER A 395 -38.16 25.21 27.22
N ASP A 396 -39.43 25.56 27.02
CA ASP A 396 -40.18 25.21 25.80
C ASP A 396 -39.47 25.75 24.55
N GLU A 397 -39.05 27.01 24.60
CA GLU A 397 -38.33 27.70 23.52
C GLU A 397 -37.03 26.99 23.12
N PHE A 398 -36.18 26.61 24.09
CA PHE A 398 -34.93 25.91 23.79
C PHE A 398 -35.19 24.51 23.20
N TYR A 399 -36.20 23.82 23.73
CA TYR A 399 -36.58 22.50 23.22
C TYR A 399 -37.18 22.57 21.82
N GLU A 400 -38.02 23.57 21.52
CA GLU A 400 -38.56 23.83 20.18
C GLU A 400 -37.45 24.15 19.17
N LEU A 401 -36.47 24.98 19.58
CA LEU A 401 -35.30 25.30 18.78
C LEU A 401 -34.51 24.03 18.40
N CYS A 402 -34.37 23.08 19.32
CA CYS A 402 -33.76 21.78 19.01
C CYS A 402 -34.51 21.02 17.90
N GLN A 403 -35.83 21.18 17.76
CA GLN A 403 -36.66 20.44 16.78
C GLN A 403 -36.81 21.16 15.44
N LEU A 404 -36.10 22.27 15.21
CA LEU A 404 -36.18 23.02 13.97
C LEU A 404 -35.71 22.21 12.75
N GLY A 405 -36.22 22.56 11.57
CA GLY A 405 -35.86 21.94 10.28
C GLY A 405 -36.81 20.83 9.82
N TYR A 406 -36.73 20.48 8.54
CA TYR A 406 -37.48 19.36 7.94
C TYR A 406 -36.64 18.07 7.91
N GLY A 407 -35.34 18.19 7.69
CA GLY A 407 -34.37 17.09 7.71
C GLY A 407 -33.30 17.32 8.78
N GLU A 408 -32.71 16.25 9.29
CA GLU A 408 -31.67 16.32 10.32
C GLU A 408 -30.68 15.17 10.22
N ASN A 409 -29.40 15.49 10.41
CA ASN A 409 -28.34 14.53 10.70
C ASN A 409 -27.78 14.77 12.11
N LEU A 410 -27.53 13.69 12.85
CA LEU A 410 -26.72 13.71 14.07
C LEU A 410 -25.52 12.79 13.84
N PHE A 411 -24.35 13.36 13.63
CA PHE A 411 -23.13 12.59 13.39
C PHE A 411 -21.97 13.07 14.26
N TRP A 412 -21.06 12.17 14.62
CA TRP A 412 -19.93 12.53 15.47
C TRP A 412 -18.95 13.44 14.70
N GLY A 413 -18.51 14.50 15.35
CA GLY A 413 -17.59 15.48 14.78
C GLY A 413 -17.94 16.92 15.09
N GLU A 414 -17.05 17.80 14.66
CA GLU A 414 -17.22 19.25 14.66
C GLU A 414 -17.93 19.70 13.38
N ALA A 415 -18.12 21.02 13.18
CA ALA A 415 -18.89 21.53 12.05
C ALA A 415 -18.42 20.98 10.69
N LEU A 416 -17.10 21.03 10.43
CA LEU A 416 -16.51 20.50 9.20
C LEU A 416 -16.38 18.96 9.26
N SER A 417 -15.84 18.42 10.36
CA SER A 417 -15.53 16.99 10.41
C SER A 417 -16.75 16.08 10.45
N SER A 418 -17.87 16.56 10.97
CA SER A 418 -19.13 15.82 10.91
C SER A 418 -19.66 15.65 9.48
N ILE A 419 -19.29 16.53 8.53
CA ILE A 419 -19.74 16.45 7.12
C ILE A 419 -19.03 15.30 6.41
N TYR A 420 -17.70 15.34 6.30
CA TYR A 420 -16.97 14.32 5.54
C TYR A 420 -17.15 12.92 6.14
N LYS A 421 -17.30 12.80 7.46
CA LYS A 421 -17.55 11.50 8.09
C LYS A 421 -18.98 10.99 7.87
N ALA A 422 -19.96 11.90 7.78
CA ALA A 422 -21.35 11.55 7.48
C ALA A 422 -21.54 11.19 6.01
N LEU A 423 -20.74 11.76 5.10
CA LEU A 423 -20.66 11.32 3.72
C LEU A 423 -20.12 9.89 3.63
N ASP A 424 -19.19 9.49 4.49
CA ASP A 424 -18.67 8.13 4.57
C ASP A 424 -19.39 7.20 5.56
N ASP A 425 -20.64 7.53 5.91
CA ASP A 425 -21.49 6.79 6.85
C ASP A 425 -21.95 5.42 6.31
N SER A 426 -20.99 4.54 6.09
CA SER A 426 -21.19 3.24 5.44
C SER A 426 -20.52 2.10 6.21
N ALA A 427 -20.11 2.36 7.46
CA ALA A 427 -19.44 1.38 8.32
C ALA A 427 -20.41 0.25 8.73
N GLY A 428 -20.37 -0.85 7.97
CA GLY A 428 -21.05 -2.11 8.29
C GLY A 428 -22.44 -2.28 7.69
N ASP A 429 -23.05 -1.23 7.11
CA ASP A 429 -24.30 -1.35 6.35
C ASP A 429 -24.10 -0.82 4.92
N PRO A 430 -24.30 -1.67 3.89
CA PRO A 430 -24.12 -1.29 2.50
C PRO A 430 -25.10 -0.21 2.04
N ILE A 431 -26.31 -0.17 2.61
CA ILE A 431 -27.44 0.59 2.08
C ILE A 431 -27.85 1.74 2.99
N ASN A 432 -27.76 1.57 4.31
CA ASN A 432 -28.31 2.52 5.29
C ASN A 432 -27.37 3.72 5.57
N ALA A 433 -26.85 4.36 4.52
CA ALA A 433 -26.07 5.60 4.60
C ALA A 433 -26.98 6.85 4.70
N GLY A 434 -27.90 6.84 5.68
CA GLY A 434 -28.94 7.86 5.80
C GLY A 434 -28.40 9.29 5.90
N HIS A 435 -27.26 9.48 6.60
CA HIS A 435 -26.66 10.79 6.75
C HIS A 435 -26.12 11.33 5.41
N ARG A 436 -25.46 10.48 4.61
CA ARG A 436 -25.02 10.80 3.24
C ARG A 436 -26.19 11.24 2.37
N TYR A 437 -27.26 10.45 2.36
CA TYR A 437 -28.43 10.76 1.52
C TYR A 437 -29.08 12.09 1.89
N ASN A 438 -29.12 12.45 3.18
CA ASN A 438 -29.62 13.75 3.60
C ASN A 438 -28.70 14.91 3.14
N LEU A 439 -27.38 14.75 3.25
CA LEU A 439 -26.40 15.77 2.81
C LEU A 439 -26.46 16.03 1.30
N LEU A 440 -26.75 14.98 0.55
CA LEU A 440 -26.85 15.01 -0.91
C LEU A 440 -28.30 15.11 -1.40
N ASP A 441 -29.30 15.29 -0.53
CA ASP A 441 -30.68 15.37 -0.97
C ASP A 441 -30.86 16.61 -1.87
N PRO A 442 -31.43 16.46 -3.08
CA PRO A 442 -31.55 17.55 -4.02
C PRO A 442 -32.73 18.49 -3.71
N SER A 443 -33.66 18.09 -2.83
CA SER A 443 -34.86 18.87 -2.49
C SER A 443 -34.61 19.96 -1.45
N TYR A 444 -33.55 19.85 -0.65
CA TYR A 444 -33.17 20.87 0.33
C TYR A 444 -32.52 22.08 -0.35
N THR A 445 -32.84 23.28 0.16
CA THR A 445 -32.24 24.55 -0.30
C THR A 445 -31.45 25.26 0.78
N ASN A 446 -31.70 24.94 2.05
CA ASN A 446 -31.04 25.59 3.19
C ASN A 446 -30.45 24.56 4.16
N ILE A 447 -29.40 24.96 4.85
CA ILE A 447 -28.72 24.17 5.88
C ILE A 447 -28.37 25.02 7.08
N GLY A 448 -28.44 24.42 8.27
CA GLY A 448 -27.80 24.93 9.47
C GLY A 448 -26.93 23.87 10.12
N ILE A 449 -25.80 24.30 10.69
CA ILE A 449 -24.80 23.41 11.29
C ILE A 449 -24.56 23.84 12.75
N GLY A 450 -24.41 22.85 13.62
CA GLY A 450 -24.05 23.06 15.03
C GLY A 450 -23.18 21.92 15.55
N THR A 451 -22.44 22.17 16.63
CA THR A 451 -21.65 21.15 17.30
C THR A 451 -21.43 21.41 18.79
N SER A 452 -21.33 20.34 19.56
CA SER A 452 -20.79 20.36 20.92
C SER A 452 -19.37 19.79 20.92
N THR A 453 -18.40 20.59 21.37
CA THR A 453 -17.02 20.14 21.52
C THR A 453 -16.83 19.33 22.78
N SER A 454 -16.01 18.29 22.69
CA SER A 454 -15.33 17.68 23.82
C SER A 454 -13.90 17.50 23.38
N ASN A 455 -12.91 17.71 24.25
CA ASN A 455 -11.48 17.49 23.94
C ASN A 455 -11.12 15.99 23.71
N SER A 456 -11.99 15.22 23.08
CA SER A 456 -11.89 13.79 22.72
C SER A 456 -12.91 13.44 21.63
N MET A 457 -12.84 12.23 21.06
CA MET A 457 -13.70 11.61 20.01
C MET A 457 -15.24 11.63 20.25
N SER A 458 -15.75 12.44 21.18
CA SER A 458 -17.14 12.51 21.65
C SER A 458 -17.88 13.80 21.25
N SER A 459 -17.38 14.59 20.29
CA SER A 459 -18.08 15.76 19.75
C SER A 459 -19.31 15.33 18.94
N GLN A 460 -20.44 16.02 19.11
CA GLN A 460 -21.67 15.78 18.34
C GLN A 460 -21.91 16.90 17.34
N GLY A 461 -21.83 16.60 16.05
CA GLY A 461 -22.25 17.47 14.96
C GLY A 461 -23.74 17.27 14.66
N VAL A 462 -24.41 18.35 14.29
CA VAL A 462 -25.81 18.36 13.87
C VAL A 462 -25.93 19.17 12.60
N HIS A 463 -26.58 18.60 11.58
CA HIS A 463 -26.96 19.30 10.36
C HIS A 463 -28.48 19.34 10.30
N LYS A 464 -29.05 20.52 10.08
CA LYS A 464 -30.49 20.72 9.90
C LYS A 464 -30.75 21.25 8.52
N PHE A 465 -31.78 20.74 7.87
CA PHE A 465 -32.12 21.10 6.50
C PHE A 465 -33.52 21.69 6.41
N SER A 466 -33.71 22.64 5.49
CA SER A 466 -35.03 23.18 5.16
C SER A 466 -35.14 23.54 3.68
N GLY A 467 -36.29 24.11 3.30
CA GLY A 467 -36.65 24.34 1.92
C GLY A 467 -37.25 23.10 1.26
N ASN A 468 -38.00 23.32 0.18
CA ASN A 468 -38.54 22.24 -0.64
C ASN A 468 -38.58 22.75 -2.08
N GLN A 469 -37.58 22.35 -2.87
CA GLN A 469 -37.56 22.59 -4.30
C GLN A 469 -37.88 21.30 -5.06
N LYS A 470 -38.56 21.46 -6.21
CA LYS A 470 -38.67 20.36 -7.15
C LYS A 470 -37.31 20.18 -7.82
N SER A 471 -36.72 19.00 -7.68
CA SER A 471 -35.50 18.62 -8.39
C SER A 471 -35.84 17.81 -9.64
N ASP A 472 -35.09 18.06 -10.72
CA ASP A 472 -35.05 17.27 -11.95
C ASP A 472 -33.91 16.24 -11.97
N VAL A 473 -33.09 16.18 -10.91
CA VAL A 473 -32.00 15.21 -10.76
C VAL A 473 -32.54 13.79 -10.88
N ASP A 474 -32.00 13.07 -11.85
CA ASP A 474 -32.36 11.70 -12.20
C ASP A 474 -31.91 10.70 -11.14
N LEU A 475 -30.65 10.80 -10.75
CA LEU A 475 -30.01 10.00 -9.73
C LEU A 475 -28.85 10.76 -9.09
N ILE A 476 -28.46 10.30 -7.91
CA ILE A 476 -27.29 10.80 -7.17
C ILE A 476 -26.43 9.60 -6.85
N SER A 477 -25.14 9.71 -7.14
CA SER A 477 -24.15 8.67 -6.84
C SER A 477 -23.10 9.17 -5.86
N TRP A 478 -22.50 8.23 -5.12
CA TRP A 478 -21.30 8.41 -4.32
C TRP A 478 -20.34 7.26 -4.61
N PRO A 479 -19.12 7.50 -5.14
CA PRO A 479 -18.62 8.78 -5.64
C PRO A 479 -19.56 9.42 -6.68
N SER A 480 -19.45 10.74 -6.82
CA SER A 480 -20.35 11.58 -7.62
C SER A 480 -20.44 11.10 -9.06
N LYS A 481 -21.66 11.15 -9.61
CA LYS A 481 -21.85 11.29 -11.05
C LYS A 481 -21.29 12.67 -11.43
N GLY A 482 -20.22 12.71 -12.21
CA GLY A 482 -19.43 13.93 -12.45
C GLY A 482 -18.12 13.89 -11.68
N VAL A 483 -17.92 14.84 -10.78
CA VAL A 483 -16.64 15.05 -10.09
C VAL A 483 -16.81 14.87 -8.59
N THR A 484 -15.90 14.13 -7.95
CA THR A 484 -15.83 14.00 -6.49
C THR A 484 -14.49 14.59 -6.03
N PRO A 485 -14.49 15.57 -5.10
CA PRO A 485 -13.23 16.11 -4.60
C PRO A 485 -12.55 15.09 -3.69
N VAL A 486 -11.23 14.90 -3.83
CA VAL A 486 -10.44 13.95 -3.00
C VAL A 486 -10.66 14.17 -1.49
N GLY A 487 -10.74 15.44 -1.06
CA GLY A 487 -11.00 15.79 0.35
C GLY A 487 -12.39 15.41 0.88
N ALA A 488 -13.28 14.86 0.05
CA ALA A 488 -14.60 14.41 0.45
C ALA A 488 -14.59 13.04 1.14
N PHE A 489 -13.50 12.28 1.01
CA PHE A 489 -13.35 10.95 1.58
C PHE A 489 -12.62 11.00 2.93
N TYR A 490 -13.14 10.25 3.89
CA TYR A 490 -12.57 10.03 5.23
C TYR A 490 -11.75 8.75 5.31
N ARG A 491 -12.01 7.78 4.42
CA ARG A 491 -11.38 6.46 4.41
C ARG A 491 -11.11 5.99 2.99
N ASP A 492 -10.07 5.18 2.84
CA ASP A 492 -9.67 4.60 1.55
C ASP A 492 -10.57 3.44 1.09
N THR A 493 -11.61 3.10 1.88
CA THR A 493 -12.59 2.05 1.56
C THR A 493 -14.00 2.50 1.95
N PHE A 494 -14.92 2.49 1.00
CA PHE A 494 -16.33 2.80 1.24
C PHE A 494 -17.24 2.22 0.15
N ASN A 495 -18.55 2.32 0.39
CA ASN A 495 -19.56 1.71 -0.45
C ASN A 495 -19.96 2.70 -1.55
N TRP A 496 -19.88 2.25 -2.80
CA TRP A 496 -20.43 2.99 -3.93
C TRP A 496 -21.94 2.90 -3.86
N THR A 497 -22.63 4.03 -3.85
CA THR A 497 -24.10 4.07 -3.71
C THR A 497 -24.73 4.93 -4.77
N THR A 498 -25.91 4.52 -5.26
CA THR A 498 -26.74 5.33 -6.16
C THR A 498 -28.17 5.37 -5.65
N VAL A 499 -28.75 6.57 -5.59
CA VAL A 499 -30.16 6.83 -5.23
C VAL A 499 -30.89 7.42 -6.43
N PHE A 500 -32.02 6.82 -6.78
CA PHE A 500 -32.86 7.22 -7.91
C PHE A 500 -33.98 8.16 -7.45
N TYR A 501 -34.14 9.31 -8.13
CA TYR A 501 -35.12 10.35 -7.77
C TYR A 501 -36.19 10.53 -8.85
N SER A 502 -35.87 11.22 -9.95
CA SER A 502 -36.86 11.62 -10.97
C SER A 502 -37.04 10.56 -12.05
N ASP A 503 -36.12 10.45 -13.00
CA ASP A 503 -36.39 9.91 -14.33
C ASP A 503 -36.17 8.40 -14.45
N TYR A 504 -35.36 7.80 -13.58
CA TYR A 504 -35.06 6.37 -13.60
C TYR A 504 -35.50 5.67 -12.32
N SER A 505 -35.67 4.35 -12.42
CA SER A 505 -35.96 3.47 -11.29
C SER A 505 -35.32 2.11 -11.46
N LEU A 506 -35.11 1.44 -10.34
CA LEU A 506 -34.56 0.09 -10.29
C LEU A 506 -35.56 -0.96 -10.81
N THR A 507 -35.04 -2.02 -11.41
CA THR A 507 -35.77 -3.24 -11.78
C THR A 507 -35.19 -4.44 -11.08
N ASP A 508 -35.94 -5.55 -11.02
CA ASP A 508 -35.46 -6.81 -10.41
C ASP A 508 -34.20 -7.39 -11.08
N SER A 509 -33.87 -6.92 -12.29
CA SER A 509 -32.67 -7.31 -13.05
C SER A 509 -31.61 -6.21 -13.11
N SER A 510 -31.76 -5.11 -12.37
CA SER A 510 -30.76 -4.04 -12.35
C SER A 510 -29.44 -4.54 -11.78
N SER A 511 -28.36 -4.24 -12.49
CA SER A 511 -26.98 -4.60 -12.14
C SER A 511 -26.05 -3.42 -12.46
N VAL A 512 -24.78 -3.51 -12.04
CA VAL A 512 -23.79 -2.46 -12.30
C VAL A 512 -22.58 -3.06 -12.98
N ASN A 513 -22.03 -2.35 -13.95
CA ASN A 513 -20.67 -2.54 -14.44
C ASN A 513 -19.88 -1.26 -14.17
N VAL A 514 -18.68 -1.42 -13.63
CA VAL A 514 -17.75 -0.30 -13.38
C VAL A 514 -16.50 -0.58 -14.17
N LYS A 515 -16.04 0.40 -14.95
CA LYS A 515 -14.77 0.33 -15.67
C LYS A 515 -13.85 1.44 -15.19
N HIS A 516 -12.69 1.09 -14.68
CA HIS A 516 -11.62 2.06 -14.42
C HIS A 516 -11.00 2.44 -15.76
N LEU A 517 -11.17 3.69 -16.20
CA LEU A 517 -10.72 4.13 -17.51
C LEU A 517 -9.19 4.24 -17.58
N ASN A 518 -8.53 4.54 -16.46
CA ASN A 518 -7.08 4.70 -16.39
C ASN A 518 -6.34 3.37 -16.57
N THR A 519 -6.92 2.24 -16.16
CA THR A 519 -6.26 0.92 -16.24
C THR A 519 -7.01 -0.10 -17.09
N GLY A 520 -8.24 0.20 -17.48
CA GLY A 520 -9.10 -0.69 -18.25
C GLY A 520 -9.71 -1.84 -17.44
N ARG A 521 -9.43 -1.95 -16.13
CA ARG A 521 -10.05 -2.96 -15.24
C ARG A 521 -11.56 -2.76 -15.16
N GLU A 522 -12.28 -3.87 -15.04
CA GLU A 522 -13.74 -3.89 -14.99
C GLU A 522 -14.25 -4.76 -13.84
N TRP A 523 -15.31 -4.29 -13.19
CA TRP A 523 -16.06 -4.98 -12.16
C TRP A 523 -17.51 -5.10 -12.58
N ASN A 524 -18.15 -6.22 -12.23
CA ASN A 524 -19.57 -6.43 -12.43
C ASN A 524 -20.20 -6.70 -11.07
N PHE A 525 -21.43 -6.23 -10.88
CA PHE A 525 -22.16 -6.32 -9.63
C PHE A 525 -23.59 -6.74 -9.94
N SER A 526 -24.00 -7.91 -9.46
CA SER A 526 -25.34 -8.43 -9.70
C SER A 526 -25.80 -9.37 -8.60
N ASP A 527 -27.11 -9.59 -8.51
CA ASP A 527 -27.71 -10.57 -7.57
C ASP A 527 -27.27 -12.02 -7.84
N SER A 528 -26.57 -12.29 -8.94
CA SER A 528 -26.03 -13.62 -9.28
C SER A 528 -24.63 -13.88 -8.74
N GLU A 529 -23.94 -12.86 -8.24
CA GLU A 529 -22.61 -12.97 -7.64
C GLU A 529 -22.73 -13.16 -6.12
N GLU A 530 -21.84 -13.96 -5.54
CA GLU A 530 -21.85 -14.23 -4.10
C GLU A 530 -21.27 -13.02 -3.34
N ASN A 531 -22.04 -12.49 -2.39
CA ASN A 531 -21.57 -11.41 -1.52
C ASN A 531 -20.50 -11.93 -0.53
N THR A 532 -19.35 -11.27 -0.55
CA THR A 532 -18.20 -11.52 0.33
C THR A 532 -17.80 -10.25 1.08
N ASN A 533 -16.81 -10.34 1.96
CA ASN A 533 -16.26 -9.16 2.63
C ASN A 533 -15.48 -8.22 1.69
N SER A 534 -15.06 -8.71 0.52
CA SER A 534 -14.25 -7.97 -0.46
C SER A 534 -15.02 -7.61 -1.74
N HIS A 535 -16.26 -8.07 -1.90
CA HIS A 535 -17.08 -7.83 -3.08
C HIS A 535 -18.55 -8.03 -2.73
N TYR A 536 -19.42 -7.06 -3.02
CA TYR A 536 -20.86 -7.25 -2.86
C TYR A 536 -21.71 -6.31 -3.71
N PHE A 537 -22.98 -6.69 -3.86
CA PHE A 537 -24.05 -5.89 -4.45
C PHE A 537 -25.32 -5.98 -3.59
N TYR A 538 -25.96 -4.84 -3.36
CA TYR A 538 -27.25 -4.74 -2.69
C TYR A 538 -28.16 -3.72 -3.36
N ARG A 539 -29.46 -3.99 -3.31
CA ARG A 539 -30.48 -3.13 -3.89
C ARG A 539 -31.73 -3.11 -3.02
N THR A 540 -32.23 -1.93 -2.67
CA THR A 540 -33.47 -1.75 -1.91
C THR A 540 -34.21 -0.50 -2.34
N GLY A 541 -35.54 -0.57 -2.48
CA GLY A 541 -36.35 0.60 -2.82
C GLY A 541 -35.84 1.35 -4.06
N SER A 542 -35.39 2.59 -3.85
CA SER A 542 -34.78 3.46 -4.88
C SER A 542 -33.25 3.54 -4.80
N GLN A 543 -32.61 2.63 -4.06
CA GLN A 543 -31.18 2.66 -3.75
C GLN A 543 -30.49 1.38 -4.22
N MET A 544 -29.28 1.53 -4.73
CA MET A 544 -28.34 0.43 -4.92
C MET A 544 -27.00 0.78 -4.28
N SER A 545 -26.30 -0.24 -3.83
CA SER A 545 -24.99 -0.14 -3.23
C SER A 545 -24.11 -1.29 -3.66
N PHE A 546 -22.85 -1.01 -3.96
CA PHE A 546 -21.87 -2.00 -4.36
C PHE A 546 -20.48 -1.65 -3.84
N TYR A 547 -19.63 -2.66 -3.78
CA TYR A 547 -18.27 -2.54 -3.26
C TYR A 547 -17.41 -3.65 -3.83
N ASP A 548 -16.17 -3.33 -4.14
CA ASP A 548 -15.10 -4.29 -4.40
C ASP A 548 -13.82 -3.73 -3.79
N SER A 549 -13.00 -4.56 -3.14
CA SER A 549 -11.75 -4.10 -2.52
C SER A 549 -10.70 -3.60 -3.53
N GLY A 550 -10.96 -3.76 -4.82
CA GLY A 550 -10.12 -3.28 -5.91
C GLY A 550 -10.56 -1.94 -6.49
N LEU A 551 -11.75 -1.44 -6.10
CA LEU A 551 -12.18 -0.08 -6.42
C LEU A 551 -11.45 0.89 -5.50
N SER A 552 -10.44 1.56 -6.03
CA SER A 552 -9.81 2.73 -5.43
C SER A 552 -10.65 3.99 -5.65
N VAL A 553 -10.28 5.06 -4.96
CA VAL A 553 -10.87 6.40 -5.09
C VAL A 553 -9.77 7.43 -4.92
N SER A 554 -8.81 7.33 -5.83
CA SER A 554 -7.58 8.11 -5.79
C SER A 554 -7.64 9.27 -6.74
N GLU A 555 -6.90 10.33 -6.44
CA GLU A 555 -6.81 11.47 -7.35
C GLU A 555 -6.44 11.02 -8.76
N GLY A 556 -7.18 11.51 -9.76
CA GLY A 556 -6.98 11.17 -11.16
C GLY A 556 -7.72 9.91 -11.62
N ASP A 557 -8.28 9.12 -10.70
CA ASP A 557 -9.08 7.95 -11.06
C ASP A 557 -10.37 8.40 -11.77
N VAL A 558 -10.62 7.80 -12.94
CA VAL A 558 -11.84 8.03 -13.71
C VAL A 558 -12.54 6.69 -13.93
N TYR A 559 -13.79 6.61 -13.47
CA TYR A 559 -14.63 5.45 -13.65
C TYR A 559 -15.76 5.72 -14.63
N LEU A 560 -15.97 4.80 -15.57
CA LEU A 560 -17.23 4.71 -16.31
C LEU A 560 -18.14 3.71 -15.58
N VAL A 561 -19.19 4.22 -14.97
CA VAL A 561 -20.21 3.41 -14.29
C VAL A 561 -21.39 3.23 -15.22
N THR A 562 -21.80 1.98 -15.44
CA THR A 562 -22.98 1.63 -16.22
C THR A 562 -23.99 0.90 -15.35
N LEU A 563 -25.10 1.57 -15.06
CA LEU A 563 -26.26 1.00 -14.39
C LEU A 563 -27.09 0.26 -15.44
N LYS A 564 -27.07 -1.07 -15.41
CA LYS A 564 -27.74 -1.91 -16.38
C LYS A 564 -29.18 -2.17 -16.00
N ASN A 565 -30.03 -2.32 -17.01
CA ASN A 565 -31.45 -2.66 -16.85
C ASN A 565 -32.20 -1.75 -15.87
N VAL A 566 -32.00 -0.44 -15.94
CA VAL A 566 -32.82 0.54 -15.22
C VAL A 566 -34.06 0.86 -16.03
N LYS A 567 -35.15 1.21 -15.35
CA LYS A 567 -36.42 1.58 -16.00
C LYS A 567 -36.50 3.10 -16.14
N ASP A 568 -36.56 3.57 -17.37
CA ASP A 568 -36.96 4.94 -17.70
C ASP A 568 -38.45 5.10 -17.35
N LYS A 569 -38.78 6.06 -16.47
CA LYS A 569 -40.15 6.27 -16.02
C LYS A 569 -41.02 6.99 -17.05
N ALA A 570 -40.43 7.75 -17.96
CA ALA A 570 -41.14 8.49 -19.00
C ALA A 570 -41.59 7.54 -20.13
N THR A 571 -40.70 6.64 -20.57
CA THR A 571 -40.99 5.70 -21.67
C THR A 571 -41.48 4.34 -21.19
N GLY A 572 -41.11 3.94 -19.98
CA GLY A 572 -41.34 2.61 -19.43
C GLY A 572 -40.35 1.55 -19.95
N GLU A 573 -39.40 1.95 -20.80
CA GLU A 573 -38.39 1.06 -21.37
C GLU A 573 -37.31 0.68 -20.36
N ILE A 574 -36.73 -0.49 -20.56
CA ILE A 574 -35.56 -0.96 -19.81
C ILE A 574 -34.32 -0.60 -20.61
N VAL A 575 -33.45 0.21 -20.01
CA VAL A 575 -32.28 0.79 -20.66
C VAL A 575 -31.06 0.67 -19.76
N ASP A 576 -29.88 0.83 -20.35
CA ASP A 576 -28.64 1.02 -19.61
C ASP A 576 -28.37 2.52 -19.47
N TYR A 577 -27.89 2.93 -18.31
CA TYR A 577 -27.54 4.32 -18.00
C TYR A 577 -26.07 4.40 -17.60
N SER A 578 -25.27 5.15 -18.35
CA SER A 578 -23.83 5.31 -18.07
C SER A 578 -23.49 6.73 -17.66
N TYR A 579 -22.57 6.85 -16.70
CA TYR A 579 -21.98 8.13 -16.30
C TYR A 579 -20.51 7.98 -15.93
N ARG A 580 -19.75 9.08 -16.00
CA ARG A 580 -18.39 9.16 -15.46
C ARG A 580 -18.42 9.57 -13.99
N SER A 581 -17.51 9.00 -13.23
CA SER A 581 -17.13 9.48 -11.90
C SER A 581 -15.65 9.79 -11.91
N VAL A 582 -15.31 11.07 -11.75
CA VAL A 582 -13.95 11.58 -11.72
C VAL A 582 -13.58 11.87 -10.28
N ILE A 583 -12.51 11.28 -9.79
CA ILE A 583 -11.91 11.65 -8.52
C ILE A 583 -10.84 12.69 -8.82
N ALA A 584 -11.08 13.94 -8.43
CA ALA A 584 -10.18 15.04 -8.75
C ALA A 584 -9.78 15.76 -7.49
N ASP A 585 -8.54 16.22 -7.45
CA ASP A 585 -8.17 17.18 -6.44
C ASP A 585 -8.72 18.57 -6.78
N VAL A 586 -9.16 19.27 -5.75
CA VAL A 586 -9.68 20.63 -5.79
C VAL A 586 -8.73 21.61 -5.12
N TYR A 587 -7.56 21.16 -4.64
CA TYR A 587 -6.41 22.02 -4.39
C TYR A 587 -5.51 22.01 -5.62
N SER A 588 -5.08 23.17 -6.06
CA SER A 588 -3.88 23.25 -6.88
C SER A 588 -2.73 23.66 -5.97
N GLU A 589 -1.82 22.75 -5.66
CA GLU A 589 -0.55 23.19 -5.07
C GLU A 589 0.16 24.06 -6.11
N GLY A 590 0.22 25.35 -5.81
CA GLY A 590 1.05 26.29 -6.55
C GLY A 590 2.51 25.83 -6.47
N GLY A 591 2.99 25.16 -7.51
CA GLY A 591 4.41 24.90 -7.74
C GLY A 591 4.85 23.45 -7.63
N LYS A 592 4.30 22.56 -8.48
CA LYS A 592 5.13 21.44 -8.96
C LYS A 592 6.28 22.06 -9.75
N SER A 593 7.52 21.97 -9.26
CA SER A 593 8.68 22.39 -10.06
C SER A 593 8.70 21.53 -11.32
N GLU A 594 8.47 22.14 -12.48
CA GLU A 594 8.48 21.39 -13.74
C GLU A 594 9.86 20.72 -13.90
N ILE A 595 9.84 19.38 -13.92
CA ILE A 595 10.99 18.59 -14.31
C ILE A 595 11.16 18.81 -15.80
N THR A 596 12.37 19.16 -16.23
CA THR A 596 12.64 19.55 -17.63
C THR A 596 13.52 18.56 -18.37
N SER A 597 14.21 17.67 -17.66
CA SER A 597 15.05 16.61 -18.27
C SER A 597 15.32 15.45 -17.31
N ILE A 598 15.69 14.31 -17.92
CA ILE A 598 16.29 13.15 -17.25
C ILE A 598 17.74 13.08 -17.68
N LYS A 599 18.64 12.77 -16.75
CA LYS A 599 20.06 12.56 -17.04
C LYS A 599 20.51 11.21 -16.50
N LEU A 600 20.97 10.36 -17.40
CA LEU A 600 21.65 9.12 -17.04
C LEU A 600 23.08 9.38 -16.58
N ASP A 601 23.55 8.56 -15.65
CA ASP A 601 24.93 8.57 -15.17
C ASP A 601 25.92 8.04 -16.22
N LYS A 602 25.44 7.22 -17.17
CA LYS A 602 26.19 6.65 -18.29
C LYS A 602 25.37 6.70 -19.57
N ASN A 603 26.05 6.91 -20.70
CA ASN A 603 25.48 6.87 -22.04
C ASN A 603 25.93 5.64 -22.85
N SER A 604 26.95 4.91 -22.38
CA SER A 604 27.29 3.57 -22.88
C SER A 604 28.02 2.71 -21.84
N ALA A 605 27.95 1.39 -21.99
CA ALA A 605 28.73 0.43 -21.20
C ALA A 605 28.97 -0.89 -21.95
N ASP A 606 30.14 -1.49 -21.71
CA ASP A 606 30.50 -2.84 -22.16
C ASP A 606 30.27 -3.85 -21.02
N MET A 607 29.59 -4.96 -21.30
CA MET A 607 29.28 -6.01 -20.31
C MET A 607 29.57 -7.40 -20.85
N ALA A 608 30.05 -8.30 -19.99
CA ALA A 608 30.12 -9.72 -20.30
C ALA A 608 28.78 -10.42 -20.06
N VAL A 609 28.54 -11.53 -20.76
CA VAL A 609 27.33 -12.34 -20.55
C VAL A 609 27.24 -12.80 -19.08
N GLY A 610 26.10 -12.53 -18.45
CA GLY A 610 25.86 -12.80 -17.03
C GLY A 610 26.25 -11.67 -16.08
N GLU A 611 26.92 -10.61 -16.55
CA GLU A 611 27.17 -9.41 -15.73
C GLU A 611 25.89 -8.59 -15.54
N THR A 612 25.87 -7.86 -14.42
CA THR A 612 24.84 -6.87 -14.11
C THR A 612 25.44 -5.48 -13.96
N LEU A 613 24.68 -4.45 -14.32
CA LEU A 613 25.08 -3.04 -14.22
C LEU A 613 23.88 -2.20 -13.77
N LYS A 614 24.02 -1.46 -12.68
CA LYS A 614 23.05 -0.44 -12.28
C LYS A 614 23.31 0.85 -13.06
N LEU A 615 22.26 1.36 -13.72
CA LEU A 615 22.23 2.71 -14.30
C LEU A 615 21.52 3.65 -13.32
N GLY A 616 22.10 4.83 -13.12
CA GLY A 616 21.48 5.91 -12.34
C GLY A 616 20.77 6.90 -13.26
N ALA A 617 19.59 7.35 -12.87
CA ALA A 617 18.84 8.39 -13.56
C ALA A 617 18.48 9.53 -12.59
N ALA A 618 18.75 10.77 -12.98
CA ALA A 618 18.43 11.96 -12.18
C ALA A 618 17.47 12.88 -12.93
N LEU A 619 16.37 13.26 -12.28
CA LEU A 619 15.43 14.28 -12.77
C LEU A 619 15.94 15.68 -12.41
N GLN A 620 15.86 16.64 -13.35
CA GLN A 620 16.41 18.00 -13.21
C GLN A 620 15.30 19.08 -13.30
N PRO A 621 15.40 20.21 -12.55
CA PRO A 621 16.55 20.67 -11.75
C PRO A 621 16.66 20.02 -10.35
N THR A 622 15.56 19.53 -9.80
CA THR A 622 15.52 18.74 -8.55
C THR A 622 14.43 17.69 -8.68
N ALA A 623 14.76 16.43 -8.45
CA ALA A 623 13.76 15.37 -8.36
C ALA A 623 12.88 15.60 -7.13
N PRO A 624 11.54 15.47 -7.26
CA PRO A 624 10.69 15.21 -6.09
C PRO A 624 11.26 13.99 -5.35
N LYS A 625 11.23 14.01 -4.01
CA LYS A 625 11.72 12.91 -3.16
C LYS A 625 11.15 11.54 -3.57
N ASN A 626 9.98 11.54 -4.20
CA ASN A 626 9.18 10.36 -4.49
C ASN A 626 8.96 10.19 -6.00
N ALA A 627 9.81 10.75 -6.87
CA ALA A 627 9.66 10.56 -8.30
C ALA A 627 10.24 9.22 -8.77
N MET A 628 9.53 8.55 -9.66
CA MET A 628 9.98 7.35 -10.34
C MET A 628 10.51 7.62 -11.75
N VAL A 629 11.38 6.73 -12.19
CA VAL A 629 11.89 6.63 -13.56
C VAL A 629 11.54 5.24 -14.09
N TYR A 630 10.92 5.23 -15.26
CA TYR A 630 10.57 4.01 -15.98
C TYR A 630 11.69 3.61 -16.93
N TRP A 631 11.97 2.31 -17.00
CA TRP A 631 13.05 1.76 -17.81
C TRP A 631 12.52 0.83 -18.89
N SER A 632 13.17 0.84 -20.05
CA SER A 632 12.88 -0.10 -21.14
C SER A 632 14.16 -0.45 -21.90
N THR A 633 14.13 -1.58 -22.59
CA THR A 633 15.22 -2.07 -23.46
C THR A 633 14.69 -2.23 -24.87
N SER A 634 15.52 -1.95 -25.88
CA SER A 634 15.14 -2.16 -27.27
C SER A 634 15.13 -3.65 -27.68
N ASP A 635 15.78 -4.52 -26.90
CA ASP A 635 15.84 -5.98 -27.12
C ASP A 635 16.12 -6.76 -25.81
N GLU A 636 15.06 -7.29 -25.21
CA GLU A 636 15.13 -8.10 -23.98
C GLU A 636 15.89 -9.44 -24.15
N THR A 637 16.17 -9.87 -25.38
CA THR A 637 16.94 -11.10 -25.63
C THR A 637 18.45 -10.89 -25.52
N VAL A 638 18.90 -9.63 -25.62
CA VAL A 638 20.32 -9.23 -25.49
C VAL A 638 20.61 -8.79 -24.06
N ALA A 639 19.81 -7.84 -23.53
CA ALA A 639 19.87 -7.45 -22.13
C ALA A 639 18.49 -7.02 -21.61
N LYS A 640 18.21 -7.39 -20.37
CA LYS A 640 17.01 -6.95 -19.63
C LYS A 640 17.35 -5.79 -18.73
N VAL A 641 16.39 -4.91 -18.47
CA VAL A 641 16.51 -3.85 -17.46
C VAL A 641 15.36 -4.00 -16.46
N SER A 642 15.67 -4.01 -15.16
CA SER A 642 14.64 -4.01 -14.12
C SER A 642 14.01 -2.62 -13.98
N PRO A 643 12.83 -2.48 -13.34
CA PRO A 643 12.28 -1.17 -13.03
C PRO A 643 13.18 -0.31 -12.14
N ASN A 644 14.13 -0.90 -11.41
CA ASN A 644 15.15 -0.18 -10.64
C ASN A 644 16.40 0.17 -11.48
N GLY A 645 16.38 0.03 -12.82
CA GLY A 645 17.51 0.39 -13.69
C GLY A 645 18.70 -0.58 -13.65
N VAL A 646 18.53 -1.80 -13.15
CA VAL A 646 19.57 -2.84 -13.20
C VAL A 646 19.51 -3.57 -14.53
N VAL A 647 20.55 -3.42 -15.33
CA VAL A 647 20.75 -4.10 -16.61
C VAL A 647 21.40 -5.46 -16.36
N THR A 648 20.83 -6.53 -16.93
CA THR A 648 21.41 -7.88 -16.92
C THR A 648 21.75 -8.30 -18.35
N ALA A 649 23.03 -8.57 -18.61
CA ALA A 649 23.50 -9.02 -19.91
C ALA A 649 23.21 -10.51 -20.13
N LEU A 650 22.47 -10.84 -21.19
CA LEU A 650 22.02 -12.22 -21.46
C LEU A 650 22.78 -12.87 -22.62
N LYS A 651 23.09 -12.11 -23.66
CA LYS A 651 23.68 -12.62 -24.89
C LYS A 651 24.45 -11.52 -25.61
N ASP A 652 25.51 -11.91 -26.31
CA ASP A 652 26.26 -11.04 -27.22
C ASP A 652 25.35 -10.23 -28.15
N GLY A 653 25.57 -8.91 -28.22
CA GLY A 653 24.75 -7.99 -28.99
C GLY A 653 24.93 -6.53 -28.56
N THR A 654 24.14 -5.63 -29.14
CA THR A 654 24.08 -4.23 -28.71
C THR A 654 22.63 -3.82 -28.58
N VAL A 655 22.30 -3.15 -27.49
CA VAL A 655 20.93 -2.79 -27.13
C VAL A 655 20.90 -1.40 -26.51
N THR A 656 19.82 -0.66 -26.73
CA THR A 656 19.61 0.65 -26.11
C THR A 656 18.68 0.52 -24.92
N ILE A 657 19.14 0.96 -23.76
CA ILE A 657 18.34 1.10 -22.56
C ILE A 657 17.83 2.55 -22.48
N THR A 658 16.53 2.72 -22.23
CA THR A 658 15.88 4.03 -22.16
C THR A 658 15.31 4.25 -20.77
N ALA A 659 15.66 5.39 -20.14
CA ALA A 659 15.00 5.92 -18.95
C ALA A 659 13.95 6.96 -19.37
N MET A 660 12.80 6.96 -18.71
CA MET A 660 11.63 7.76 -19.04
C MET A 660 10.94 8.29 -17.78
N SER A 661 10.40 9.50 -17.84
CA SER A 661 9.63 10.11 -16.73
C SER A 661 8.26 9.45 -16.62
N GLU A 662 7.59 9.63 -15.48
CA GLU A 662 6.27 9.05 -15.23
C GLU A 662 5.21 9.47 -16.26
N ASP A 663 5.25 10.73 -16.70
CA ASP A 663 4.37 11.27 -17.75
C ASP A 663 4.77 10.84 -19.17
N GLY A 664 5.89 10.11 -19.32
CA GLY A 664 6.44 9.69 -20.61
C GLY A 664 7.06 10.80 -21.46
N GLY A 665 7.02 12.05 -21.01
CA GLY A 665 7.40 13.24 -21.78
C GLY A 665 8.91 13.46 -21.89
N LEU A 666 9.70 12.97 -20.94
CA LEU A 666 11.15 13.13 -20.88
C LEU A 666 11.85 11.78 -20.99
N LYS A 667 12.98 11.74 -21.72
CA LYS A 667 13.76 10.51 -21.96
C LYS A 667 15.25 10.77 -22.03
N ASP A 668 16.03 9.77 -21.62
CA ASP A 668 17.48 9.67 -21.87
C ASP A 668 17.85 8.20 -22.12
N THR A 669 18.99 7.94 -22.78
CA THR A 669 19.35 6.61 -23.28
C THR A 669 20.81 6.21 -23.03
N CYS A 670 21.04 4.92 -22.79
CA CYS A 670 22.37 4.31 -22.65
C CYS A 670 22.52 3.11 -23.60
N VAL A 671 23.63 3.04 -24.33
CA VAL A 671 23.95 1.93 -25.25
C VAL A 671 24.75 0.85 -24.52
N ILE A 672 24.20 -0.36 -24.45
CA ILE A 672 24.85 -1.51 -23.82
C ILE A 672 25.38 -2.45 -24.90
N THR A 673 26.68 -2.71 -24.87
CA THR A 673 27.32 -3.71 -25.74
C THR A 673 27.68 -4.93 -24.91
N VAL A 674 27.03 -6.05 -25.21
CA VAL A 674 27.28 -7.34 -24.57
C VAL A 674 28.23 -8.15 -25.44
N GLY A 675 29.32 -8.65 -24.86
CA GLY A 675 30.27 -9.49 -25.57
C GLY A 675 31.43 -9.95 -24.68
N LYS A 676 32.40 -10.67 -25.25
CA LYS A 676 33.63 -10.97 -24.53
C LYS A 676 34.35 -9.67 -24.18
N LYS A 677 34.56 -9.44 -22.89
CA LYS A 677 35.52 -8.47 -22.39
C LYS A 677 36.88 -8.86 -22.99
N GLU A 678 37.36 -8.10 -23.97
CA GLU A 678 38.76 -8.21 -24.36
C GLU A 678 39.55 -7.75 -23.12
N GLU A 679 40.16 -8.70 -22.40
CA GLU A 679 41.09 -8.36 -21.34
C GLU A 679 42.23 -7.58 -22.01
N THR A 680 42.31 -6.28 -21.72
CA THR A 680 43.48 -5.49 -22.08
C THR A 680 44.66 -6.11 -21.33
N LEU A 681 45.53 -6.79 -22.05
CA LEU A 681 46.75 -7.34 -21.47
C LEU A 681 47.56 -6.15 -20.92
N MET A 682 47.83 -6.14 -19.62
CA MET A 682 48.57 -5.02 -19.00
C MET A 682 49.93 -4.87 -19.72
N GLY A 683 50.23 -3.65 -20.20
CA GLY A 683 51.41 -3.36 -20.99
C GLY A 683 51.29 -3.58 -22.50
N ASP A 684 50.22 -4.20 -22.99
CA ASP A 684 49.89 -4.27 -24.43
C ASP A 684 49.16 -2.98 -24.83
N VAL A 685 49.93 -2.04 -25.37
CA VAL A 685 49.51 -0.66 -25.61
C VAL A 685 49.06 -0.50 -27.05
N ASN A 686 49.53 -1.37 -27.95
CA ASN A 686 49.11 -1.41 -29.34
C ASN A 686 47.81 -2.24 -29.55
N LEU A 687 47.38 -2.98 -28.51
CA LEU A 687 46.16 -3.79 -28.45
C LEU A 687 46.16 -4.95 -29.46
N ASP A 688 47.33 -5.52 -29.76
CA ASP A 688 47.47 -6.67 -30.66
C ASP A 688 47.38 -8.04 -29.94
N GLY A 689 47.20 -8.02 -28.62
CA GLY A 689 47.13 -9.19 -27.75
C GLY A 689 48.49 -9.74 -27.35
N VAL A 690 49.59 -9.06 -27.67
CA VAL A 690 50.97 -9.53 -27.45
C VAL A 690 51.81 -8.45 -26.77
N LEU A 691 52.21 -8.71 -25.52
CA LEU A 691 53.18 -7.85 -24.83
C LEU A 691 54.54 -7.91 -25.52
N SER A 692 54.94 -6.82 -26.18
CA SER A 692 56.11 -6.78 -27.04
C SER A 692 56.90 -5.46 -26.93
N ILE A 693 58.07 -5.40 -27.57
CA ILE A 693 58.85 -4.16 -27.62
C ILE A 693 58.12 -3.04 -28.37
N ALA A 694 57.15 -3.37 -29.23
CA ALA A 694 56.33 -2.40 -29.92
C ALA A 694 55.50 -1.57 -28.92
N ASP A 695 55.04 -2.19 -27.84
CA ASP A 695 54.25 -1.52 -26.80
C ASP A 695 55.08 -0.54 -25.98
N ALA A 696 56.28 -0.96 -25.55
CA ALA A 696 57.22 -0.05 -24.90
C ALA A 696 57.58 1.14 -25.81
N THR A 697 57.73 0.90 -27.12
CA THR A 697 57.99 1.95 -28.12
C THR A 697 56.80 2.89 -28.28
N MET A 698 55.58 2.36 -28.17
CA MET A 698 54.35 3.13 -28.26
C MET A 698 54.17 4.04 -27.04
N VAL A 699 54.46 3.54 -25.83
CA VAL A 699 54.49 4.37 -24.60
C VAL A 699 55.56 5.46 -24.70
N GLN A 700 56.75 5.15 -25.20
CA GLN A 700 57.79 6.17 -25.46
C GLN A 700 57.32 7.23 -26.47
N SER A 701 56.59 6.82 -27.51
CA SER A 701 56.05 7.73 -28.52
C SER A 701 54.97 8.65 -27.93
N TYR A 702 54.17 8.13 -27.00
CA TYR A 702 53.18 8.92 -26.23
C TYR A 702 53.86 9.93 -25.30
N LEU A 703 54.89 9.51 -24.56
CA LEU A 703 55.69 10.40 -23.71
C LEU A 703 56.41 11.49 -24.53
N ALA A 704 56.82 11.17 -25.76
CA ALA A 704 57.36 12.11 -26.73
C ALA A 704 56.28 12.95 -27.45
N GLN A 705 55.01 12.83 -27.05
CA GLN A 705 53.85 13.55 -27.61
C GLN A 705 53.68 13.35 -29.12
N SER A 706 54.18 12.23 -29.65
CA SER A 706 54.10 11.88 -31.08
C SER A 706 52.86 11.08 -31.42
N VAL A 707 52.17 10.54 -30.40
CA VAL A 707 50.87 9.85 -30.49
C VAL A 707 50.01 10.21 -29.28
N SER A 708 48.69 10.06 -29.41
CA SER A 708 47.72 10.18 -28.30
C SER A 708 47.09 8.83 -28.00
N PHE A 709 46.81 8.55 -26.73
CA PHE A 709 46.16 7.32 -26.27
C PHE A 709 44.67 7.54 -25.96
N ASN A 710 43.87 6.51 -26.21
CA ASN A 710 42.52 6.40 -25.66
C ASN A 710 42.55 5.79 -24.24
N ASP A 711 41.40 5.74 -23.56
CA ASP A 711 41.31 5.28 -22.17
C ASP A 711 41.84 3.85 -21.94
N LYS A 712 41.63 2.94 -22.91
CA LYS A 712 42.15 1.56 -22.82
C LYS A 712 43.67 1.53 -22.91
N GLN A 713 44.24 2.34 -23.81
CA GLN A 713 45.69 2.46 -23.97
C GLN A 713 46.36 3.18 -22.80
N ILE A 714 45.68 4.14 -22.18
CA ILE A 714 46.15 4.80 -20.95
C ILE A 714 46.20 3.79 -19.80
N ALA A 715 45.14 3.00 -19.61
CA ALA A 715 45.08 1.98 -18.59
C ALA A 715 46.13 0.86 -18.80
N ALA A 716 46.40 0.47 -20.05
CA ALA A 716 47.44 -0.51 -20.37
C ALA A 716 48.87 0.04 -20.21
N ALA A 717 49.07 1.35 -20.39
CA ALA A 717 50.38 1.99 -20.36
C ALA A 717 50.88 2.31 -18.94
N ASP A 718 50.00 2.44 -17.94
CA ASP A 718 50.36 2.57 -16.51
C ASP A 718 50.65 1.18 -15.92
N PHE A 719 51.72 0.57 -16.42
CA PHE A 719 52.06 -0.83 -16.14
C PHE A 719 52.44 -1.05 -14.67
N ASN A 720 53.01 -0.04 -14.01
CA ASN A 720 53.36 -0.12 -12.59
C ASN A 720 52.19 0.28 -11.66
N ASN A 721 51.07 0.74 -12.23
CA ASN A 721 49.85 1.16 -11.54
C ASN A 721 50.09 2.26 -10.50
N ASP A 722 50.94 3.24 -10.84
CA ASP A 722 51.26 4.40 -10.00
C ASP A 722 50.38 5.63 -10.30
N GLY A 723 49.49 5.51 -11.30
CA GLY A 723 48.57 6.55 -11.73
C GLY A 723 49.18 7.52 -12.74
N SER A 724 50.40 7.28 -13.23
CA SER A 724 51.08 8.14 -14.18
C SER A 724 51.87 7.37 -15.25
N ILE A 725 51.55 7.61 -16.52
CA ILE A 725 52.34 7.03 -17.62
C ILE A 725 53.70 7.73 -17.68
N SER A 726 54.77 6.98 -17.45
CA SER A 726 56.12 7.49 -17.31
C SER A 726 57.17 6.57 -17.93
N VAL A 727 58.44 6.99 -17.87
CA VAL A 727 59.57 6.14 -18.28
C VAL A 727 59.71 4.91 -17.36
N ALA A 728 59.16 4.96 -16.15
CA ALA A 728 59.14 3.80 -15.26
C ALA A 728 58.27 2.67 -15.84
N ASP A 729 57.14 2.99 -16.46
CA ASP A 729 56.27 2.02 -17.12
C ASP A 729 56.92 1.40 -18.35
N VAL A 730 57.57 2.22 -19.18
CA VAL A 730 58.37 1.74 -20.31
C VAL A 730 59.40 0.72 -19.83
N THR A 731 60.09 1.02 -18.72
CA THR A 731 61.13 0.15 -18.15
C THR A 731 60.52 -1.12 -17.58
N ALA A 732 59.37 -1.02 -16.92
CA ALA A 732 58.66 -2.16 -16.35
C ALA A 732 58.13 -3.11 -17.44
N ILE A 733 57.55 -2.57 -18.52
CA ILE A 733 57.13 -3.32 -19.71
C ILE A 733 58.33 -4.04 -20.33
N GLN A 734 59.45 -3.33 -20.58
CA GLN A 734 60.67 -3.94 -21.12
C GLN A 734 61.25 -5.03 -20.22
N THR A 735 61.18 -4.85 -18.91
CA THR A 735 61.64 -5.83 -17.92
C THR A 735 60.73 -7.06 -17.91
N ALA A 736 59.42 -6.88 -18.02
CA ALA A 736 58.47 -7.98 -18.13
C ALA A 736 58.72 -8.82 -19.40
N ILE A 737 58.93 -8.16 -20.55
CA ILE A 737 59.27 -8.82 -21.83
C ILE A 737 60.60 -9.57 -21.75
N ALA A 738 61.59 -9.04 -21.02
CA ALA A 738 62.89 -9.69 -20.87
C ALA A 738 62.85 -10.92 -19.94
N ASN A 739 61.85 -11.01 -19.07
CA ASN A 739 61.68 -12.08 -18.08
C ASN A 739 60.64 -13.14 -18.49
N SER A 740 59.86 -12.88 -19.54
CA SER A 740 58.96 -13.82 -20.22
C SER A 740 59.71 -14.66 -21.25
#